data_AF-A0A919YS55-F1
#
_entry.id   AF-A0A919YS55-F1
#
_cell.length_a   1.000
_cell.length_b   1.000
_cell.length_c   1.000
_cell.angle_alpha   90.00
_cell.angle_beta   90.00
_cell.angle_gamma   90.00
#
_symmetry.space_group_name_H-M   'P 1'
#
loop_
_entity.id
_entity.type
_entity.pdbx_description
1 polymer ?
#
loop_
_entity_poly.entity_id
_entity_poly.type
_entity_poly.pdbx_seq_one_letter_code
_entity_poly.pdbx_strand_id
1 'polypeptide(L)'
;MTFNYLRKPLSLIVTFTLMLTIATGLAPGKDAVVEAASAEETRFLTMYSQLKNPANGYFSPEGIPYHSIETLISEAPDYGHMTTSEAYSYWIWLEALYGYYTQDWSKLEEAWDNMETYIIPINEGDGNEEQPTMSYYNPNSPATYAAEYDQPDKYPSELSGQYAAGRDPLDAELKATYGNNQTYLMHWLLDVDNWYGYGNLLNDSHTATYVNTFQRGEQESVWEAIPHPSQDDKSFGKPGEGFMSLFTKETQAPAAQWRYTNATDAEARAIQAMFWAKEHGYDNEEYLDKARKMGDYLRYGMYDKYFQQIGSAADGSPTAGTGKDASHYLMAWYTAWGGGLGQSGNWAWRIGASHMHQGYQNVVAAYALSQQDGGLIPDSPTAQVDWNTSLTRQLEFYTWLQSAEGAIAGGATNSFNGAYEAYPAGTSTFYGMAYDDAPVYHDPPSNNWFGMQAWGVERIAELYYILASNGDTSSQNFQMAKQVVENWIDWSTDYVFVNERPVTDSEGYYLDAQNNRILGGNNVQVATTAAPGEFWIPSNLEWQGQPNTWNGFSNHTTNSNLRAITKNPGQDAGVLGSYIKALSFFAAGTKAENGSFTALGSEASQLAKDLLDTAWDYNDGKGIVTVEPRGDYFRYFTKEVYIPNGWSGTLGQGNVLPGSNAVPSDPAKGGNGVYVGYTDIRPNITNDPSWAYLVDKYNTSWNPATQEWENGAPEFVYHRFWSQVDMATAYAEYDRLINERGTTPTEPTVPLAPTNVAAEAADSEVMLTWKAVSKADSYNVYRSTTNGGPYSLVDTVTTNSYTDTSVTNDTTYYYVIAAVNSVGESPQSLQVSATPTDAPTPVEGDLIVKYRNADSNAADNQIRPHLQLENTGSQAIDLQNIKLRYYFTVDGDVPQQFHCDYAVISCSNIQGQFVKLTTPVNGADYYLEISFTGGSLAAGANSGEMQIRFNKTNWTNYNESDDFSYDSTKTSFTQWDHIPAYQNGTLIFGLEP
;
A
#
# COMPACT_ATOMS: atom_id res chain seq x y z
N MET A 1 11.89 1.38 66.36
CA MET A 1 13.35 1.31 66.19
C MET A 1 13.70 2.22 65.02
N THR A 2 14.07 3.48 65.27
CA THR A 2 15.43 4.07 65.07
C THR A 2 15.86 4.09 63.59
N PHE A 3 16.12 5.20 62.88
CA PHE A 3 16.53 6.58 63.22
C PHE A 3 16.15 7.62 62.12
N ASN A 4 16.09 8.90 62.53
CA ASN A 4 15.88 10.16 61.79
C ASN A 4 17.04 10.64 60.88
N TYR A 5 16.76 11.54 59.92
CA TYR A 5 17.21 12.97 59.77
C TYR A 5 17.22 13.40 58.27
N LEU A 6 16.35 14.30 57.76
CA LEU A 6 16.28 15.78 57.80
C LEU A 6 17.43 16.59 57.10
N ARG A 7 17.11 17.11 55.89
CA ARG A 7 17.27 18.47 55.29
C ARG A 7 18.65 19.22 55.19
N LYS A 8 19.01 19.52 53.91
CA LYS A 8 19.48 20.79 53.25
C LYS A 8 20.83 21.45 53.70
N PRO A 9 21.40 22.46 52.98
CA PRO A 9 21.59 22.69 51.53
C PRO A 9 23.05 23.16 51.20
N LEU A 10 23.47 23.27 49.93
CA LEU A 10 24.40 24.34 49.49
C LEU A 10 24.48 24.45 47.96
N SER A 11 24.05 25.60 47.43
CA SER A 11 24.46 26.10 46.12
C SER A 11 25.95 26.43 46.12
N LEU A 12 26.68 25.99 45.08
CA LEU A 12 27.93 26.63 44.70
C LEU A 12 27.94 26.84 43.19
N ILE A 13 27.96 28.12 42.82
CA ILE A 13 28.25 28.66 41.50
C ILE A 13 29.61 28.12 41.03
N VAL A 14 29.68 27.46 39.88
CA VAL A 14 30.93 27.30 39.13
C VAL A 14 30.72 27.64 37.66
N THR A 15 31.41 28.70 37.30
CA THR A 15 31.51 29.42 36.04
C THR A 15 32.04 28.52 34.90
N PHE A 16 31.52 28.77 33.70
CA PHE A 16 32.08 28.32 32.42
C PHE A 16 33.61 28.41 32.39
N THR A 17 34.29 27.30 32.06
CA THR A 17 35.63 27.35 31.47
C THR A 17 35.73 26.26 30.40
N LEU A 18 35.66 26.72 29.16
CA LEU A 18 35.95 25.96 27.96
C LEU A 18 37.42 25.50 28.02
N MET A 19 37.68 24.20 28.16
CA MET A 19 38.99 23.60 27.86
C MET A 19 38.83 22.42 26.92
N LEU A 20 39.15 22.71 25.66
CA LEU A 20 39.45 21.77 24.61
C LEU A 20 40.56 20.82 25.07
N THR A 21 40.22 19.54 25.27
CA THR A 21 41.21 18.46 25.31
C THR A 21 40.82 17.39 24.30
N ILE A 22 41.57 17.39 23.21
CA ILE A 22 41.57 16.36 22.18
C ILE A 22 42.20 15.11 22.81
N ALA A 23 41.38 14.11 23.10
CA ALA A 23 41.84 12.75 23.35
C ALA A 23 41.06 11.83 22.42
N THR A 24 41.75 11.40 21.36
CA THR A 24 41.32 10.43 20.36
C THR A 24 41.01 9.09 21.03
N GLY A 25 39.73 8.82 21.23
CA GLY A 25 39.16 7.48 21.42
C GLY A 25 38.31 7.15 20.20
N LEU A 26 38.95 6.71 19.12
CA LEU A 26 38.27 6.09 17.97
C LEU A 26 37.76 4.71 18.41
N ALA A 27 36.57 4.66 18.99
CA ALA A 27 35.69 3.54 18.76
C ALA A 27 34.89 3.89 17.49
N PRO A 28 35.04 3.16 16.37
CA PRO A 28 34.12 3.32 15.28
C PRO A 28 32.79 2.69 15.73
N GLY A 29 31.86 3.52 16.20
CA GLY A 29 30.46 3.23 15.98
C GLY A 29 30.29 3.19 14.47
N LYS A 30 30.31 1.99 13.89
CA LYS A 30 29.77 1.79 12.57
C LYS A 30 28.26 1.87 12.76
N ASP A 31 27.67 3.01 12.44
CA ASP A 31 26.31 2.98 11.91
C ASP A 31 26.42 2.11 10.66
N ALA A 32 25.99 0.86 10.79
CA ALA A 32 25.84 0.00 9.63
C ALA A 32 24.69 0.62 8.84
N VAL A 33 25.00 1.45 7.85
CA VAL A 33 24.05 1.79 6.79
C VAL A 33 23.73 0.45 6.13
N VAL A 34 22.61 -0.14 6.52
CA VAL A 34 22.03 -1.26 5.79
C VAL A 34 21.65 -0.69 4.43
N GLU A 35 22.27 -1.20 3.37
CA GLU A 35 21.88 -0.85 2.01
C GLU A 35 20.44 -1.34 1.82
N ALA A 36 19.53 -0.43 1.49
CA ALA A 36 18.12 -0.77 1.31
C ALA A 36 17.97 -1.90 0.28
N ALA A 37 17.16 -2.91 0.59
CA ALA A 37 17.04 -4.14 -0.16
C ALA A 37 16.12 -4.00 -1.40
N SER A 38 15.24 -2.99 -1.43
CA SER A 38 14.29 -2.72 -2.52
C SER A 38 14.09 -1.21 -2.77
N ALA A 39 13.43 -0.90 -3.89
CA ALA A 39 12.97 0.46 -4.16
C ALA A 39 11.96 0.95 -3.10
N GLU A 40 11.04 0.08 -2.67
CA GLU A 40 10.02 0.43 -1.70
C GLU A 40 10.61 0.70 -0.30
N GLU A 41 11.59 -0.09 0.17
CA GLU A 41 12.32 0.19 1.42
C GLU A 41 13.04 1.55 1.33
N THR A 42 13.66 1.84 0.17
CA THR A 42 14.34 3.13 -0.07
C THR A 42 13.35 4.30 0.01
N ARG A 43 12.15 4.14 -0.59
CA ARG A 43 11.09 5.15 -0.59
C ARG A 43 10.53 5.37 0.81
N PHE A 44 10.28 4.31 1.58
CA PHE A 44 9.90 4.41 2.99
C PHE A 44 10.94 5.21 3.80
N LEU A 45 12.22 4.83 3.74
CA LEU A 45 13.28 5.52 4.49
C LEU A 45 13.48 6.98 4.05
N THR A 46 13.24 7.27 2.77
CA THR A 46 13.25 8.63 2.24
C THR A 46 12.10 9.45 2.84
N MET A 47 10.87 8.94 2.80
CA MET A 47 9.71 9.62 3.39
C MET A 47 9.84 9.78 4.91
N TYR A 48 10.34 8.76 5.60
CA TYR A 48 10.69 8.87 7.03
C TYR A 48 11.64 10.05 7.26
N SER A 49 12.72 10.13 6.48
CA SER A 49 13.68 11.24 6.58
C SER A 49 13.04 12.60 6.29
N GLN A 50 12.09 12.67 5.35
CA GLN A 50 11.33 13.89 5.06
C GLN A 50 10.42 14.29 6.23
N LEU A 51 9.70 13.33 6.82
CA LEU A 51 8.83 13.53 7.98
C LEU A 51 9.61 14.00 9.20
N LYS A 52 10.76 13.40 9.47
CA LYS A 52 11.58 13.71 10.65
C LYS A 52 12.51 14.91 10.45
N ASN A 53 12.63 15.46 9.25
CA ASN A 53 13.47 16.63 8.99
C ASN A 53 12.85 17.89 9.60
N PRO A 54 13.49 18.53 10.60
CA PRO A 54 12.95 19.74 11.22
C PRO A 54 12.77 20.91 10.24
N ALA A 55 13.49 20.92 9.11
CA ALA A 55 13.32 21.93 8.06
C ALA A 55 12.00 21.81 7.29
N ASN A 56 11.35 20.63 7.35
CA ASN A 56 10.06 20.40 6.69
C ASN A 56 8.89 20.84 7.58
N GLY A 57 9.03 20.82 8.91
CA GLY A 57 8.07 21.45 9.82
C GLY A 57 6.87 20.60 10.24
N TYR A 58 6.95 19.27 10.12
CA TYR A 58 5.89 18.37 10.62
C TYR A 58 5.76 18.33 12.14
N PHE A 59 6.81 18.69 12.87
CA PHE A 59 6.86 18.65 14.32
C PHE A 59 7.09 20.05 14.89
N SER A 60 6.45 20.32 16.03
CA SER A 60 6.68 21.52 16.82
C SER A 60 8.07 21.51 17.49
N PRO A 61 8.53 22.63 18.06
CA PRO A 61 9.75 22.67 18.86
C PRO A 61 9.74 21.74 20.09
N GLU A 62 8.56 21.34 20.58
CA GLU A 62 8.38 20.38 21.68
C GLU A 62 8.40 18.92 21.19
N GLY A 63 8.62 18.69 19.89
CA GLY A 63 8.66 17.36 19.28
C GLY A 63 7.28 16.74 19.08
N ILE A 64 6.22 17.55 19.09
CA ILE A 64 4.84 17.10 18.90
C ILE A 64 4.50 17.17 17.41
N PRO A 65 4.00 16.10 16.77
CA PRO A 65 3.57 16.17 15.37
C PRO A 65 2.37 17.11 15.25
N TYR A 66 2.36 18.01 14.28
CA TYR A 66 1.17 18.77 13.91
C TYR A 66 0.21 17.90 13.09
N HIS A 67 -1.05 18.35 12.95
CA HIS A 67 -1.98 17.77 11.97
C HIS A 67 -1.45 17.92 10.55
N SER A 68 -0.92 19.10 10.21
CA SER A 68 -0.27 19.38 8.93
C SER A 68 0.82 20.45 9.06
N ILE A 69 1.74 20.50 8.09
CA ILE A 69 2.72 21.60 7.98
C ILE A 69 2.00 22.94 7.78
N GLU A 70 0.98 22.96 6.93
CA GLU A 70 0.21 24.17 6.65
C GLU A 70 -0.75 24.47 7.79
N THR A 71 -0.93 25.75 8.10
CA THR A 71 -1.74 26.22 9.23
C THR A 71 -3.21 26.46 8.86
N LEU A 72 -3.49 26.99 7.66
CA LEU A 72 -4.86 27.24 7.19
C LEU A 72 -5.48 25.96 6.62
N ILE A 73 -6.07 25.16 7.50
CA ILE A 73 -6.81 23.93 7.17
C ILE A 73 -7.90 23.70 8.22
N SER A 74 -9.06 23.19 7.78
CA SER A 74 -10.18 22.84 8.66
C SER A 74 -10.93 21.65 8.05
N GLU A 75 -11.07 20.56 8.81
CA GLU A 75 -11.69 19.30 8.34
C GLU A 75 -12.15 18.38 9.48
N ALA A 76 -11.41 18.36 10.60
CA ALA A 76 -11.81 17.78 11.87
C ALA A 76 -11.15 18.58 13.02
N PRO A 77 -9.81 18.69 13.08
CA PRO A 77 -9.21 19.90 13.61
C PRO A 77 -9.53 21.08 12.70
N ASP A 78 -9.56 22.27 13.28
CA ASP A 78 -9.95 23.52 12.64
C ASP A 78 -8.76 24.48 12.46
N TYR A 79 -7.54 24.00 12.73
CA TYR A 79 -6.29 24.69 12.49
C TYR A 79 -5.17 23.65 12.34
N GLY A 80 -4.26 23.84 11.39
CA GLY A 80 -3.30 22.79 11.01
C GLY A 80 -2.21 22.49 12.03
N HIS A 81 -1.92 23.44 12.92
CA HIS A 81 -1.01 23.24 14.04
C HIS A 81 -1.71 22.83 15.33
N MET A 82 -3.00 22.48 15.26
CA MET A 82 -3.53 21.53 16.21
C MET A 82 -2.85 20.18 15.97
N THR A 83 -2.95 19.27 16.93
CA THR A 83 -2.67 17.86 16.70
C THR A 83 -3.78 17.01 17.29
N THR A 84 -3.77 15.75 16.91
CA THR A 84 -4.79 14.79 17.29
C THR A 84 -4.16 13.53 17.88
N SER A 85 -4.93 12.83 18.70
CA SER A 85 -4.60 11.46 19.10
C SER A 85 -4.35 10.56 17.88
N GLU A 86 -5.06 10.80 16.77
CA GLU A 86 -4.82 10.17 15.48
C GLU A 86 -3.38 10.41 15.00
N ALA A 87 -2.91 11.66 14.90
CA ALA A 87 -1.55 11.98 14.47
C ALA A 87 -0.48 11.29 15.34
N TYR A 88 -0.69 11.23 16.67
CA TYR A 88 0.15 10.45 17.57
C TYR A 88 0.13 8.96 17.26
N SER A 89 -1.04 8.36 17.05
CA SER A 89 -1.16 6.94 16.72
C SER A 89 -0.47 6.57 15.41
N TYR A 90 -0.53 7.45 14.40
CA TYR A 90 0.25 7.32 13.17
C TYR A 90 1.75 7.48 13.42
N TRP A 91 2.15 8.39 14.30
CA TRP A 91 3.56 8.51 14.66
C TRP A 91 4.10 7.22 15.28
N ILE A 92 3.36 6.59 16.21
CA ILE A 92 3.74 5.27 16.77
C ILE A 92 3.88 4.21 15.65
N TRP A 93 2.98 4.20 14.67
CA TRP A 93 3.06 3.26 13.54
C TRP A 93 4.28 3.50 12.63
N LEU A 94 4.59 4.77 12.34
CA LEU A 94 5.79 5.16 11.59
C LEU A 94 7.06 4.63 12.27
N GLU A 95 7.18 4.84 13.58
CA GLU A 95 8.36 4.46 14.35
C GLU A 95 8.45 2.94 14.55
N ALA A 96 7.32 2.23 14.63
CA ALA A 96 7.31 0.77 14.67
C ALA A 96 7.91 0.15 13.40
N LEU A 97 7.56 0.66 12.21
CA LEU A 97 8.14 0.19 10.96
C LEU A 97 9.59 0.67 10.78
N TYR A 98 9.91 1.88 11.23
CA TYR A 98 11.30 2.35 11.22
C TYR A 98 12.19 1.47 12.11
N GLY A 99 11.72 1.13 13.30
CA GLY A 99 12.38 0.19 14.22
C GLY A 99 12.55 -1.20 13.62
N TYR A 100 11.57 -1.70 12.87
CA TYR A 100 11.71 -2.96 12.12
C TYR A 100 12.86 -2.93 11.10
N TYR A 101 12.97 -1.87 10.30
CA TYR A 101 14.03 -1.80 9.27
C TYR A 101 15.41 -1.55 9.87
N THR A 102 15.50 -0.65 10.86
CA THR A 102 16.78 -0.20 11.43
C THR A 102 17.26 -1.03 12.61
N GLN A 103 16.36 -1.79 13.24
CA GLN A 103 16.57 -2.47 14.52
C GLN A 103 16.88 -1.49 15.67
N ASP A 104 16.53 -0.22 15.51
CA ASP A 104 16.60 0.82 16.54
C ASP A 104 15.18 1.21 16.97
N TRP A 105 14.77 0.70 18.14
CA TRP A 105 13.45 0.95 18.72
C TRP A 105 13.40 2.20 19.59
N SER A 106 14.50 2.92 19.78
CA SER A 106 14.53 4.11 20.65
C SER A 106 13.58 5.21 20.17
N LYS A 107 13.32 5.30 18.86
CA LYS A 107 12.39 6.29 18.29
C LYS A 107 10.92 5.98 18.58
N LEU A 108 10.57 4.70 18.69
CA LEU A 108 9.26 4.27 19.14
C LEU A 108 9.03 4.64 20.61
N GLU A 109 10.05 4.42 21.45
CA GLU A 109 10.05 4.77 22.87
C GLU A 109 9.94 6.30 23.07
N GLU A 110 10.74 7.10 22.35
CA GLU A 110 10.67 8.57 22.36
C GLU A 110 9.29 9.10 21.93
N ALA A 111 8.67 8.48 20.93
CA ALA A 111 7.33 8.86 20.46
C ALA A 111 6.25 8.55 21.50
N TRP A 112 6.35 7.38 22.16
CA TRP A 112 5.43 7.02 23.24
C TRP A 112 5.58 7.92 24.46
N ASP A 113 6.81 8.26 24.85
CA ASP A 113 7.08 9.18 25.96
C ASP A 113 6.53 10.58 25.66
N ASN A 114 6.66 11.06 24.42
CA ASN A 114 6.06 12.34 24.01
C ASN A 114 4.53 12.29 24.09
N MET A 115 3.91 11.23 23.57
CA MET A 115 2.46 11.01 23.67
C MET A 115 1.98 11.02 25.12
N GLU A 116 2.65 10.28 25.99
CA GLU A 116 2.33 10.20 27.42
C GLU A 116 2.51 11.55 28.13
N THR A 117 3.49 12.34 27.70
CA THR A 117 3.77 13.67 28.29
C THR A 117 2.73 14.73 27.91
N TYR A 118 2.30 14.76 26.65
CA TYR A 118 1.57 15.91 26.11
C TYR A 118 0.10 15.67 25.81
N ILE A 119 -0.32 14.43 25.51
CA ILE A 119 -1.68 14.15 25.07
C ILE A 119 -2.44 13.13 25.93
N ILE A 120 -1.76 12.32 26.75
CA ILE A 120 -2.41 11.53 27.80
C ILE A 120 -2.45 12.39 29.07
N PRO A 121 -3.63 12.72 29.63
CA PRO A 121 -3.72 13.62 30.78
C PRO A 121 -3.41 12.88 32.10
N ILE A 122 -2.22 12.28 32.19
CA ILE A 122 -1.71 11.59 33.38
C ILE A 122 -0.30 12.10 33.64
N ASN A 123 -0.07 12.57 34.85
CA ASN A 123 1.23 13.02 35.33
C ASN A 123 1.56 12.28 36.65
N GLU A 124 2.09 11.07 36.54
CA GLU A 124 2.50 10.25 37.70
C GLU A 124 3.94 10.60 38.13
N GLY A 125 4.10 11.48 39.13
CA GLY A 125 5.32 11.55 39.95
C GLY A 125 6.16 12.83 39.91
N ASP A 126 5.86 13.80 39.06
CA ASP A 126 6.65 15.05 38.95
C ASP A 126 5.87 16.37 38.81
N GLY A 127 4.54 16.34 38.59
CA GLY A 127 3.70 17.54 38.43
C GLY A 127 2.35 17.53 39.16
N ASN A 128 1.44 18.41 38.74
CA ASN A 128 0.06 18.42 39.24
C ASN A 128 -0.75 17.30 38.58
N GLU A 129 -1.71 16.73 39.31
CA GLU A 129 -2.67 15.77 38.75
C GLU A 129 -3.51 16.44 37.64
N GLU A 130 -3.48 15.90 36.43
CA GLU A 130 -4.23 16.42 35.27
C GLU A 130 -5.68 15.91 35.20
N GLN A 131 -6.01 14.88 35.98
CA GLN A 131 -7.37 14.40 36.22
C GLN A 131 -7.76 14.56 37.70
N PRO A 132 -7.66 15.78 38.26
CA PRO A 132 -7.84 15.98 39.68
C PRO A 132 -9.26 15.57 40.06
N THR A 133 -9.45 14.92 41.20
CA THR A 133 -10.79 14.50 41.69
C THR A 133 -11.42 13.29 40.99
N MET A 134 -10.74 12.62 40.05
CA MET A 134 -11.21 11.36 39.44
C MET A 134 -11.52 10.27 40.48
N SER A 135 -10.86 10.34 41.65
CA SER A 135 -11.12 9.48 42.81
C SER A 135 -12.54 9.61 43.42
N TYR A 136 -13.27 10.70 43.13
CA TYR A 136 -14.66 10.90 43.57
C TYR A 136 -15.70 10.31 42.61
N TYR A 137 -15.28 9.68 41.52
CA TYR A 137 -16.18 9.03 40.58
C TYR A 137 -17.04 7.94 41.24
N ASN A 138 -18.33 7.93 40.89
CA ASN A 138 -19.30 6.98 41.39
C ASN A 138 -19.74 6.01 40.28
N PRO A 139 -19.24 4.76 40.26
CA PRO A 139 -19.59 3.80 39.21
C PRO A 139 -21.06 3.33 39.25
N ASN A 140 -21.83 3.65 40.30
CA ASN A 140 -23.27 3.37 40.34
C ASN A 140 -24.12 4.53 39.80
N SER A 141 -23.50 5.65 39.45
CA SER A 141 -24.12 6.78 38.77
C SER A 141 -23.05 7.51 37.95
N PRO A 142 -22.56 6.89 36.86
CA PRO A 142 -21.38 7.35 36.13
C PRO A 142 -21.46 8.79 35.61
N ALA A 143 -22.64 9.24 35.20
CA ALA A 143 -22.90 10.58 34.70
C ALA A 143 -24.39 10.95 34.88
N THR A 144 -24.72 12.21 34.61
CA THR A 144 -26.11 12.70 34.56
C THR A 144 -26.56 12.81 33.11
N TYR A 145 -27.72 12.24 32.79
CA TYR A 145 -28.27 12.29 31.44
C TYR A 145 -28.62 13.72 30.98
N ALA A 146 -28.16 14.05 29.78
CA ALA A 146 -28.70 15.08 28.90
C ALA A 146 -28.90 14.50 27.48
N ALA A 147 -29.96 14.94 26.82
CA ALA A 147 -30.24 14.60 25.43
C ALA A 147 -29.23 15.26 24.48
N GLU A 148 -28.88 14.58 23.40
CA GLU A 148 -28.33 15.26 22.23
C GLU A 148 -29.46 15.85 21.39
N TYR A 149 -29.11 16.75 20.47
CA TYR A 149 -30.05 17.32 19.51
C TYR A 149 -29.45 17.31 18.11
N ASP A 150 -30.34 17.29 17.13
CA ASP A 150 -30.07 17.39 15.69
C ASP A 150 -29.45 18.73 15.25
N GLN A 151 -29.52 19.79 16.06
CA GLN A 151 -29.03 21.13 15.69
C GLN A 151 -28.28 21.81 16.84
N PRO A 152 -27.14 22.50 16.58
CA PRO A 152 -26.42 23.27 17.59
C PRO A 152 -27.29 24.34 18.29
N ASP A 153 -28.26 24.89 17.56
CA ASP A 153 -29.25 25.87 18.00
C ASP A 153 -30.07 25.45 19.23
N LYS A 154 -30.25 24.14 19.44
CA LYS A 154 -31.03 23.59 20.56
C LYS A 154 -30.21 23.45 21.84
N TYR A 155 -28.89 23.72 21.78
CA TYR A 155 -28.01 23.73 22.95
C TYR A 155 -28.00 25.10 23.64
N PRO A 156 -27.75 25.17 24.96
CA PRO A 156 -27.32 24.08 25.85
C PRO A 156 -28.41 23.06 26.20
N SER A 157 -28.04 21.79 26.30
CA SER A 157 -28.94 20.70 26.70
C SER A 157 -29.09 20.61 28.22
N GLU A 158 -30.30 20.34 28.70
CA GLU A 158 -30.58 20.27 30.14
C GLU A 158 -30.06 18.97 30.74
N LEU A 159 -29.23 19.05 31.79
CA LEU A 159 -28.83 17.90 32.62
C LEU A 159 -30.04 17.45 33.48
N SER A 160 -30.98 16.79 32.83
CA SER A 160 -32.28 16.44 33.39
C SER A 160 -32.24 15.23 34.32
N GLY A 161 -31.29 14.31 34.11
CA GLY A 161 -31.30 13.00 34.76
C GLY A 161 -32.59 12.21 34.48
N GLN A 162 -33.28 12.51 33.38
CA GLN A 162 -34.54 11.85 32.98
C GLN A 162 -34.38 10.32 32.96
N TYR A 163 -33.27 9.85 32.42
CA TYR A 163 -32.87 8.45 32.49
C TYR A 163 -31.74 8.31 33.51
N ALA A 164 -31.91 7.41 34.47
CA ALA A 164 -30.85 7.06 35.39
C ALA A 164 -29.73 6.35 34.61
N ALA A 165 -28.49 6.79 34.79
CA ALA A 165 -27.35 6.08 34.22
C ALA A 165 -27.27 4.66 34.81
N GLY A 166 -26.83 3.70 33.99
CA GLY A 166 -26.53 2.35 34.45
C GLY A 166 -25.27 2.26 35.29
N ARG A 167 -24.90 1.04 35.65
CA ARG A 167 -23.69 0.77 36.43
C ARG A 167 -22.49 0.59 35.51
N ASP A 168 -21.39 1.27 35.85
CA ASP A 168 -20.06 0.99 35.30
C ASP A 168 -19.46 -0.26 35.97
N PRO A 169 -19.20 -1.34 35.22
CA PRO A 169 -18.61 -2.56 35.76
C PRO A 169 -17.08 -2.58 35.74
N LEU A 170 -16.41 -1.60 35.11
CA LEU A 170 -14.96 -1.59 34.89
C LEU A 170 -14.17 -0.89 36.00
N ASP A 171 -14.69 0.19 36.60
CA ASP A 171 -13.93 1.03 37.54
C ASP A 171 -13.29 0.26 38.71
N ALA A 172 -14.02 -0.68 39.32
CA ALA A 172 -13.48 -1.47 40.43
C ALA A 172 -12.35 -2.41 39.99
N GLU A 173 -12.43 -2.92 38.76
CA GLU A 173 -11.43 -3.80 38.16
C GLU A 173 -10.16 -3.01 37.83
N LEU A 174 -10.29 -1.87 37.12
CA LEU A 174 -9.18 -0.99 36.76
C LEU A 174 -8.45 -0.45 38.00
N LYS A 175 -9.19 -0.06 39.06
CA LYS A 175 -8.59 0.33 40.36
C LYS A 175 -7.80 -0.79 41.00
N ALA A 176 -8.28 -2.02 40.91
CA ALA A 176 -7.59 -3.17 41.49
C ALA A 176 -6.29 -3.49 40.73
N THR A 177 -6.30 -3.32 39.41
CA THR A 177 -5.14 -3.59 38.53
C THR A 177 -4.09 -2.49 38.62
N TYR A 178 -4.48 -1.22 38.52
CA TYR A 178 -3.55 -0.09 38.38
C TYR A 178 -3.42 0.78 39.64
N GLY A 179 -4.19 0.49 40.69
CA GLY A 179 -4.16 1.24 41.96
C GLY A 179 -4.87 2.61 41.93
N ASN A 180 -5.33 3.05 40.76
CA ASN A 180 -6.09 4.28 40.56
C ASN A 180 -7.11 4.10 39.41
N ASN A 181 -7.91 5.13 39.14
CA ASN A 181 -8.84 5.17 38.01
C ASN A 181 -8.64 6.39 37.11
N GLN A 182 -7.43 6.94 37.05
CA GLN A 182 -7.09 7.96 36.06
C GLN A 182 -7.05 7.30 34.68
N THR A 183 -7.74 7.89 33.72
CA THR A 183 -7.89 7.31 32.38
C THR A 183 -6.58 7.39 31.63
N TYR A 184 -6.02 6.24 31.25
CA TYR A 184 -4.82 6.14 30.42
C TYR A 184 -5.20 6.04 28.94
N LEU A 185 -5.80 7.12 28.42
CA LEU A 185 -6.18 7.30 27.02
C LEU A 185 -5.76 8.70 26.58
N MET A 186 -5.54 8.89 25.28
CA MET A 186 -5.20 10.20 24.74
C MET A 186 -6.44 11.10 24.78
N HIS A 187 -6.24 12.38 25.06
CA HIS A 187 -7.22 13.36 24.63
C HIS A 187 -7.19 13.49 23.11
N TRP A 188 -8.34 13.66 22.47
CA TRP A 188 -8.39 13.59 21.01
C TRP A 188 -7.74 14.80 20.31
N LEU A 189 -7.74 16.00 20.93
CA LEU A 189 -7.30 17.25 20.31
C LEU A 189 -6.41 18.08 21.25
N LEU A 190 -5.32 18.60 20.69
CA LEU A 190 -4.33 19.39 21.42
C LEU A 190 -3.94 20.62 20.59
N ASP A 191 -4.00 21.80 21.20
CA ASP A 191 -3.49 23.05 20.64
C ASP A 191 -1.99 23.15 20.92
N VAL A 192 -1.18 22.72 19.96
CA VAL A 192 0.26 22.53 20.14
C VAL A 192 0.99 23.85 20.36
N ASP A 193 0.59 24.89 19.64
CA ASP A 193 1.25 26.21 19.67
C ASP A 193 0.57 27.18 20.64
N ASN A 194 -0.42 26.73 21.41
CA ASN A 194 -1.31 27.58 22.20
C ASN A 194 -1.91 28.72 21.34
N TRP A 195 -2.26 28.40 20.10
CA TRP A 195 -2.79 29.36 19.13
C TRP A 195 -4.14 29.94 19.56
N TYR A 196 -4.95 29.16 20.27
CA TYR A 196 -6.18 29.64 20.88
C TYR A 196 -5.93 30.58 22.06
N GLY A 197 -4.78 30.48 22.73
CA GLY A 197 -4.40 31.35 23.83
C GLY A 197 -5.03 30.99 25.18
N TYR A 198 -5.52 29.76 25.34
CA TYR A 198 -6.09 29.29 26.60
C TYR A 198 -5.00 28.94 27.64
N GLY A 199 -3.86 28.41 27.20
CA GLY A 199 -2.82 27.86 28.05
C GLY A 199 -3.23 26.56 28.77
N ASN A 200 -2.23 25.79 29.20
CA ASN A 200 -2.45 24.53 29.93
C ASN A 200 -2.50 24.80 31.45
N LEU A 201 -3.70 24.80 32.02
CA LEU A 201 -3.92 25.17 33.43
C LEU A 201 -3.24 24.22 34.42
N LEU A 202 -3.36 22.91 34.18
CA LEU A 202 -2.87 21.89 35.11
C LEU A 202 -1.38 21.59 34.88
N ASN A 203 -0.84 21.98 33.73
CA ASN A 203 0.60 21.93 33.44
C ASN A 203 1.07 23.18 32.69
N ASP A 204 1.22 24.29 33.42
CA ASP A 204 1.53 25.62 32.87
C ASP A 204 2.93 25.75 32.23
N SER A 205 3.75 24.71 32.35
CA SER A 205 5.07 24.62 31.72
C SER A 205 5.01 24.15 30.26
N HIS A 206 3.92 23.49 29.86
CA HIS A 206 3.72 23.01 28.48
C HIS A 206 3.10 24.11 27.62
N THR A 207 3.61 24.29 26.39
CA THR A 207 2.93 25.14 25.39
C THR A 207 1.67 24.43 24.93
N ALA A 208 1.79 23.13 24.64
CA ALA A 208 0.68 22.30 24.20
C ALA A 208 -0.48 22.30 25.22
N THR A 209 -1.66 22.66 24.74
CA THR A 209 -2.85 22.95 25.54
C THR A 209 -4.00 22.02 25.15
N TYR A 210 -4.57 21.31 26.12
CA TYR A 210 -5.75 20.48 25.90
C TYR A 210 -6.98 21.33 25.54
N VAL A 211 -7.56 21.10 24.36
CA VAL A 211 -8.70 21.86 23.81
C VAL A 211 -9.77 20.90 23.29
N ASN A 212 -11.03 21.30 23.43
CA ASN A 212 -12.17 20.63 22.82
C ASN A 212 -12.89 21.56 21.82
N THR A 213 -13.63 20.96 20.90
CA THR A 213 -14.50 21.66 19.93
C THR A 213 -15.90 21.08 19.92
N PHE A 214 -16.11 19.91 19.31
CA PHE A 214 -17.41 19.26 19.11
C PHE A 214 -18.10 18.91 20.43
N GLN A 215 -19.33 19.39 20.63
CA GLN A 215 -20.17 19.17 21.81
C GLN A 215 -21.68 19.26 21.53
N ARG A 216 -22.13 19.62 20.31
CA ARG A 216 -23.51 20.05 20.01
C ARG A 216 -24.21 19.27 18.90
N GLY A 217 -23.98 17.96 18.87
CA GLY A 217 -24.78 17.01 18.10
C GLY A 217 -24.41 16.93 16.62
N GLU A 218 -25.23 16.21 15.86
CA GLU A 218 -24.88 15.68 14.54
C GLU A 218 -24.68 16.72 13.43
N GLN A 219 -25.28 17.90 13.57
CA GLN A 219 -25.11 19.01 12.61
C GLN A 219 -24.03 20.01 13.04
N GLU A 220 -23.36 19.81 14.16
CA GLU A 220 -22.19 20.65 14.49
C GLU A 220 -21.00 20.21 13.62
N SER A 221 -20.85 20.83 12.45
CA SER A 221 -19.65 20.67 11.64
C SER A 221 -18.42 21.32 12.32
N VAL A 222 -17.23 21.03 11.79
CA VAL A 222 -15.97 21.67 12.21
C VAL A 222 -16.02 23.20 12.14
N TRP A 223 -16.84 23.73 11.22
CA TRP A 223 -17.02 25.16 11.00
C TRP A 223 -17.86 25.84 12.09
N GLU A 224 -18.75 25.09 12.72
CA GLU A 224 -19.77 25.58 13.65
C GLU A 224 -19.35 25.44 15.11
N ALA A 225 -18.33 24.62 15.39
CA ALA A 225 -17.83 24.38 16.74
C ALA A 225 -17.13 25.61 17.35
N ILE A 226 -17.19 25.70 18.70
CA ILE A 226 -16.56 26.76 19.49
C ILE A 226 -15.39 26.14 20.27
N PRO A 227 -14.13 26.43 19.93
CA PRO A 227 -12.96 25.90 20.65
C PRO A 227 -12.94 26.38 22.09
N HIS A 228 -12.67 25.48 23.03
CA HIS A 228 -12.69 25.78 24.46
C HIS A 228 -11.69 24.90 25.23
N PRO A 229 -11.12 25.37 26.35
CA PRO A 229 -10.16 24.60 27.11
C PRO A 229 -10.82 23.36 27.72
N SER A 230 -10.10 22.25 27.67
CA SER A 230 -10.49 21.02 28.37
C SER A 230 -10.50 21.23 29.89
N GLN A 231 -9.65 22.13 30.39
CA GLN A 231 -9.53 22.53 31.80
C GLN A 231 -10.16 23.93 32.00
N ASP A 232 -11.47 23.99 32.20
CA ASP A 232 -12.25 25.23 32.30
C ASP A 232 -12.32 25.73 33.76
N ASP A 233 -11.40 26.61 34.13
CA ASP A 233 -11.41 27.34 35.41
C ASP A 233 -12.30 28.59 35.41
N LYS A 234 -12.99 28.85 34.28
CA LYS A 234 -13.88 29.99 34.03
C LYS A 234 -13.17 31.34 33.92
N SER A 235 -11.86 31.34 33.69
CA SER A 235 -11.09 32.54 33.32
C SER A 235 -11.45 33.05 31.92
N PHE A 236 -11.86 32.14 31.03
CA PHE A 236 -12.41 32.41 29.71
C PHE A 236 -13.90 32.05 29.64
N GLY A 237 -14.54 32.31 28.50
CA GLY A 237 -15.96 32.09 28.31
C GLY A 237 -16.82 33.13 29.03
N LYS A 238 -18.03 32.75 29.41
CA LYS A 238 -18.99 33.63 30.10
C LYS A 238 -18.57 33.83 31.55
N PRO A 239 -18.51 35.08 32.06
CA PRO A 239 -18.11 35.35 33.43
C PRO A 239 -18.89 34.53 34.47
N GLY A 240 -18.17 33.75 35.27
CA GLY A 240 -18.73 32.91 36.32
C GLY A 240 -19.23 31.52 35.88
N GLU A 241 -19.37 31.29 34.57
CA GLU A 241 -19.92 30.06 33.97
C GLU A 241 -18.94 29.33 33.03
N GLY A 242 -17.90 30.00 32.54
CA GLY A 242 -16.97 29.41 31.56
C GLY A 242 -17.64 29.20 30.20
N PHE A 243 -17.25 28.14 29.50
CA PHE A 243 -17.90 27.72 28.25
C PHE A 243 -19.07 26.76 28.49
N MET A 244 -19.18 26.17 29.69
CA MET A 244 -20.10 25.07 29.97
C MET A 244 -21.56 25.37 29.62
N SER A 245 -22.00 26.60 29.87
CA SER A 245 -23.36 27.06 29.58
C SER A 245 -23.71 27.18 28.09
N LEU A 246 -22.76 26.93 27.18
CA LEU A 246 -23.03 26.74 25.75
C LEU A 246 -23.51 25.31 25.44
N PHE A 247 -23.10 24.33 26.27
CA PHE A 247 -23.26 22.91 25.98
C PHE A 247 -24.29 22.26 26.90
N THR A 248 -24.22 22.54 28.20
CA THR A 248 -25.12 21.99 29.21
C THR A 248 -25.76 23.08 30.05
N LYS A 249 -26.96 22.78 30.52
CA LYS A 249 -27.75 23.66 31.38
C LYS A 249 -28.08 22.94 32.67
N GLU A 250 -27.83 23.64 33.76
CA GLU A 250 -28.07 23.19 35.13
C GLU A 250 -28.84 24.27 35.91
N THR A 251 -29.39 23.88 37.07
CA THR A 251 -30.09 24.84 37.94
C THR A 251 -29.16 25.84 38.64
N GLN A 252 -27.88 25.49 38.79
CA GLN A 252 -26.84 26.34 39.36
C GLN A 252 -25.86 26.77 38.27
N ALA A 253 -25.09 27.83 38.55
CA ALA A 253 -23.97 28.19 37.68
C ALA A 253 -22.95 27.03 37.64
N PRO A 254 -22.42 26.65 36.47
CA PRO A 254 -21.45 25.57 36.36
C PRO A 254 -20.24 25.76 37.26
N ALA A 255 -19.79 24.67 37.88
CA ALA A 255 -18.52 24.64 38.57
C ALA A 255 -17.36 24.72 37.57
N ALA A 256 -16.21 25.24 38.03
CA ALA A 256 -14.95 25.06 37.31
C ALA A 256 -14.67 23.55 37.22
N GLN A 257 -14.27 23.07 36.05
CA GLN A 257 -14.19 21.64 35.77
C GLN A 257 -13.21 21.33 34.64
N TRP A 258 -12.79 20.07 34.59
CA TRP A 258 -11.99 19.54 33.49
C TRP A 258 -12.77 18.42 32.79
N ARG A 259 -12.54 18.25 31.48
CA ARG A 259 -13.08 17.13 30.69
C ARG A 259 -12.16 16.77 29.55
N TYR A 260 -12.03 15.48 29.30
CA TYR A 260 -11.30 14.92 28.17
C TYR A 260 -12.19 13.94 27.44
N THR A 261 -11.97 13.84 26.14
CA THR A 261 -12.65 12.93 25.21
C THR A 261 -11.56 12.26 24.39
N ASN A 262 -11.59 10.94 24.22
CA ASN A 262 -10.68 10.24 23.31
C ASN A 262 -11.29 10.11 21.91
N ALA A 263 -10.54 9.53 20.98
CA ALA A 263 -11.05 9.00 19.72
C ALA A 263 -10.65 7.53 19.65
N THR A 264 -11.60 6.61 19.78
CA THR A 264 -11.28 5.19 20.06
C THR A 264 -10.42 4.52 18.99
N ASP A 265 -10.52 4.98 17.74
CA ASP A 265 -9.71 4.46 16.64
C ASP A 265 -8.22 4.80 16.82
N ALA A 266 -7.90 5.94 17.44
CA ALA A 266 -6.53 6.39 17.66
C ALA A 266 -5.79 5.54 18.70
N GLU A 267 -6.36 5.29 19.88
CA GLU A 267 -5.72 4.37 20.83
C GLU A 267 -5.65 2.95 20.29
N ALA A 268 -6.69 2.50 19.57
CA ALA A 268 -6.66 1.20 18.94
C ALA A 268 -5.55 1.11 17.87
N ARG A 269 -5.31 2.16 17.08
CA ARG A 269 -4.21 2.23 16.10
C ARG A 269 -2.84 2.25 16.78
N ALA A 270 -2.69 2.95 17.92
CA ALA A 270 -1.45 2.88 18.70
C ALA A 270 -1.18 1.45 19.21
N ILE A 271 -2.22 0.74 19.66
CA ILE A 271 -2.11 -0.67 20.08
C ILE A 271 -1.81 -1.60 18.89
N GLN A 272 -2.43 -1.37 17.73
CA GLN A 272 -2.12 -2.08 16.48
C GLN A 272 -0.65 -1.89 16.07
N ALA A 273 -0.12 -0.67 16.15
CA ALA A 273 1.29 -0.40 15.89
C ALA A 273 2.22 -1.13 16.87
N MET A 274 1.86 -1.17 18.16
CA MET A 274 2.63 -1.93 19.17
C MET A 274 2.54 -3.44 18.99
N PHE A 275 1.41 -3.96 18.47
CA PHE A 275 1.31 -5.35 18.05
C PHE A 275 2.32 -5.65 16.93
N TRP A 276 2.36 -4.83 15.88
CA TRP A 276 3.33 -5.02 14.80
C TRP A 276 4.78 -4.84 15.26
N ALA A 277 5.07 -3.84 16.10
CA ALA A 277 6.40 -3.70 16.71
C ALA A 277 6.82 -4.98 17.44
N LYS A 278 5.92 -5.56 18.24
CA LYS A 278 6.16 -6.82 18.97
C LYS A 278 6.42 -7.98 18.02
N GLU A 279 5.58 -8.16 17.00
CA GLU A 279 5.75 -9.18 15.96
C GLU A 279 7.05 -9.00 15.17
N HIS A 280 7.58 -7.78 15.13
CA HIS A 280 8.84 -7.42 14.48
C HIS A 280 10.06 -7.47 15.40
N GLY A 281 9.88 -7.95 16.64
CA GLY A 281 10.97 -8.24 17.57
C GLY A 281 11.15 -7.22 18.70
N TYR A 282 10.26 -6.24 18.85
CA TYR A 282 10.25 -5.36 20.02
C TYR A 282 9.79 -6.10 21.28
N ASP A 283 10.59 -6.07 22.34
CA ASP A 283 10.36 -6.85 23.56
C ASP A 283 10.49 -6.05 24.87
N ASN A 284 10.55 -4.71 24.80
CA ASN A 284 10.60 -3.88 25.99
C ASN A 284 9.22 -3.84 26.68
N GLU A 285 9.08 -4.63 27.74
CA GLU A 285 7.82 -4.80 28.47
C GLU A 285 7.31 -3.51 29.13
N GLU A 286 8.15 -2.50 29.37
CA GLU A 286 7.68 -1.21 29.91
C GLU A 286 6.61 -0.57 29.01
N TYR A 287 6.89 -0.48 27.70
CA TYR A 287 5.97 0.13 26.74
C TYR A 287 4.87 -0.83 26.29
N LEU A 288 5.15 -2.14 26.27
CA LEU A 288 4.11 -3.14 26.02
C LEU A 288 3.06 -3.13 27.14
N ASP A 289 3.48 -2.95 28.41
CA ASP A 289 2.58 -2.77 29.55
C ASP A 289 1.76 -1.48 29.45
N LYS A 290 2.36 -0.39 28.94
CA LYS A 290 1.62 0.85 28.65
C LYS A 290 0.56 0.64 27.57
N ALA A 291 0.86 -0.11 26.51
CA ALA A 291 -0.12 -0.47 25.47
C ALA A 291 -1.24 -1.38 26.02
N ARG A 292 -0.91 -2.35 26.88
CA ARG A 292 -1.89 -3.16 27.62
C ARG A 292 -2.80 -2.29 28.49
N LYS A 293 -2.24 -1.34 29.24
CA LYS A 293 -2.97 -0.39 30.08
C LYS A 293 -3.90 0.50 29.24
N MET A 294 -3.44 1.01 28.11
CA MET A 294 -4.25 1.77 27.16
C MET A 294 -5.44 0.92 26.66
N GLY A 295 -5.18 -0.31 26.21
CA GLY A 295 -6.22 -1.25 25.78
C GLY A 295 -7.23 -1.61 26.88
N ASP A 296 -6.81 -1.61 28.14
CA ASP A 296 -7.69 -1.87 29.26
C ASP A 296 -8.69 -0.73 29.51
N TYR A 297 -8.20 0.51 29.52
CA TYR A 297 -9.04 1.70 29.63
C TYR A 297 -9.90 1.92 28.39
N LEU A 298 -9.43 1.52 27.20
CA LEU A 298 -10.17 1.64 25.95
C LEU A 298 -11.47 0.82 25.94
N ARG A 299 -11.63 -0.15 26.86
CA ARG A 299 -12.91 -0.85 27.08
C ARG A 299 -14.07 0.08 27.43
N TYR A 300 -13.83 1.31 27.93
CA TYR A 300 -14.91 2.29 28.09
C TYR A 300 -15.58 2.67 26.78
N GLY A 301 -14.87 2.59 25.65
CA GLY A 301 -15.44 2.75 24.31
C GLY A 301 -16.44 1.67 23.92
N MET A 302 -16.59 0.59 24.72
CA MET A 302 -17.53 -0.51 24.49
C MET A 302 -18.88 -0.35 25.20
N TYR A 303 -19.12 0.77 25.89
CA TYR A 303 -20.33 0.97 26.67
C TYR A 303 -21.19 2.08 26.08
N ASP A 304 -22.51 1.89 26.17
CA ASP A 304 -23.49 2.94 25.89
C ASP A 304 -23.17 4.23 26.65
N LYS A 305 -23.47 5.39 26.06
CA LYS A 305 -23.14 6.72 26.60
C LYS A 305 -23.49 6.89 28.08
N TYR A 306 -24.68 6.45 28.49
CA TYR A 306 -25.14 6.54 29.87
C TYR A 306 -25.35 5.15 30.50
N PHE A 307 -24.59 4.16 30.03
CA PHE A 307 -24.65 2.77 30.48
C PHE A 307 -26.09 2.21 30.42
N GLN A 308 -26.89 2.61 29.42
CA GLN A 308 -28.20 1.99 29.18
C GLN A 308 -28.02 0.60 28.60
N GLN A 309 -28.92 -0.32 28.96
CA GLN A 309 -28.93 -1.67 28.43
C GLN A 309 -29.07 -1.64 26.90
N ILE A 310 -28.25 -2.40 26.19
CA ILE A 310 -28.26 -2.45 24.73
C ILE A 310 -29.62 -2.95 24.21
N GLY A 311 -30.19 -2.22 23.26
CA GLY A 311 -31.50 -2.47 22.63
C GLY A 311 -32.72 -2.14 23.50
N SER A 312 -32.53 -1.71 24.75
CA SER A 312 -33.66 -1.37 25.63
C SER A 312 -34.40 -0.12 25.20
N ALA A 313 -33.77 0.75 24.41
CA ALA A 313 -34.35 2.00 23.92
C ALA A 313 -35.23 1.84 22.67
N ALA A 314 -35.39 0.62 22.12
CA ALA A 314 -36.06 0.40 20.83
C ALA A 314 -37.50 0.95 20.76
N ASP A 315 -38.21 1.00 21.90
CA ASP A 315 -39.56 1.57 22.01
C ASP A 315 -39.60 2.98 22.63
N GLY A 316 -38.43 3.61 22.82
CA GLY A 316 -38.27 4.93 23.43
C GLY A 316 -38.24 4.92 24.96
N SER A 317 -38.10 3.75 25.60
CA SER A 317 -38.07 3.60 27.06
C SER A 317 -36.81 2.87 27.54
N PRO A 318 -35.63 3.52 27.47
CA PRO A 318 -34.36 2.89 27.85
C PRO A 318 -34.36 2.40 29.30
N THR A 319 -33.65 1.31 29.54
CA THR A 319 -33.47 0.73 30.88
C THR A 319 -31.99 0.81 31.26
N ALA A 320 -31.72 1.29 32.49
CA ALA A 320 -30.36 1.36 33.02
C ALA A 320 -29.71 -0.03 33.10
N GLY A 321 -28.50 -0.17 32.56
CA GLY A 321 -27.73 -1.41 32.60
C GLY A 321 -27.28 -1.78 34.01
N THR A 322 -27.17 -3.07 34.27
CA THR A 322 -26.78 -3.62 35.58
C THR A 322 -25.32 -4.09 35.64
N GLY A 323 -24.64 -4.13 34.48
CA GLY A 323 -23.23 -4.45 34.30
C GLY A 323 -22.87 -4.42 32.82
N LYS A 324 -22.42 -5.56 32.27
CA LYS A 324 -22.01 -5.67 30.86
C LYS A 324 -23.17 -5.77 29.86
N ASP A 325 -24.41 -5.77 30.34
CA ASP A 325 -25.63 -5.63 29.51
C ASP A 325 -25.77 -4.25 28.86
N ALA A 326 -24.99 -3.26 29.33
CA ALA A 326 -24.79 -1.97 28.67
C ALA A 326 -23.59 -1.95 27.69
N SER A 327 -22.86 -3.07 27.54
CA SER A 327 -21.75 -3.15 26.61
C SER A 327 -22.20 -3.66 25.25
N HIS A 328 -21.93 -2.87 24.22
CA HIS A 328 -22.15 -3.27 22.83
C HIS A 328 -20.95 -4.01 22.21
N TYR A 329 -19.80 -4.05 22.91
CA TYR A 329 -18.56 -4.72 22.45
C TYR A 329 -18.08 -4.24 21.07
N LEU A 330 -18.30 -2.96 20.77
CA LEU A 330 -17.77 -2.28 19.60
C LEU A 330 -16.99 -1.06 20.09
N MET A 331 -16.14 -0.49 19.25
CA MET A 331 -15.61 0.85 19.50
C MET A 331 -16.66 1.88 19.09
N ALA A 332 -17.32 2.50 20.07
CA ALA A 332 -18.13 3.69 19.81
C ALA A 332 -17.23 4.89 19.50
N TRP A 333 -17.79 6.01 19.01
CA TRP A 333 -16.98 7.16 18.57
C TRP A 333 -15.98 7.67 19.61
N TYR A 334 -16.38 7.66 20.89
CA TYR A 334 -15.57 8.16 22.00
C TYR A 334 -15.96 7.48 23.32
N THR A 335 -15.08 7.63 24.30
CA THR A 335 -15.41 7.75 25.71
C THR A 335 -14.95 9.14 26.19
N ALA A 336 -15.67 9.71 27.15
CA ALA A 336 -15.28 10.96 27.78
C ALA A 336 -15.36 10.85 29.30
N TRP A 337 -14.50 11.61 29.97
CA TRP A 337 -14.42 11.66 31.42
C TRP A 337 -14.10 13.07 31.88
N GLY A 338 -14.57 13.43 33.07
CA GLY A 338 -14.38 14.76 33.61
C GLY A 338 -14.64 14.84 35.10
N GLY A 339 -14.33 16.00 35.68
CA GLY A 339 -14.45 16.21 37.12
C GLY A 339 -14.33 17.67 37.51
N GLY A 340 -14.58 17.95 38.78
CA GLY A 340 -14.52 19.32 39.29
C GLY A 340 -13.08 19.81 39.51
N LEU A 341 -12.87 21.11 39.33
CA LEU A 341 -11.61 21.78 39.67
C LEU A 341 -11.70 22.46 41.04
N GLY A 342 -10.56 22.54 41.73
CA GLY A 342 -10.42 23.26 43.00
C GLY A 342 -11.14 22.62 44.19
N GLN A 343 -11.22 23.34 45.31
CA GLN A 343 -11.69 22.80 46.60
C GLN A 343 -13.17 22.41 46.63
N SER A 344 -13.98 22.87 45.66
CA SER A 344 -15.39 22.51 45.51
C SER A 344 -15.62 21.36 44.52
N GLY A 345 -14.56 20.83 43.89
CA GLY A 345 -14.63 19.88 42.79
C GLY A 345 -14.77 18.40 43.15
N ASN A 346 -15.37 18.05 44.30
CA ASN A 346 -15.40 16.65 44.79
C ASN A 346 -16.41 15.75 44.04
N TRP A 347 -16.28 15.65 42.72
CA TRP A 347 -17.11 14.83 41.84
C TRP A 347 -16.35 14.54 40.54
N ALA A 348 -16.64 13.40 39.92
CA ALA A 348 -16.16 13.04 38.60
C ALA A 348 -17.18 12.16 37.88
N TRP A 349 -17.12 12.12 36.55
CA TRP A 349 -18.04 11.39 35.70
C TRP A 349 -17.32 10.68 34.55
N ARG A 350 -17.99 9.67 33.98
CA ARG A 350 -17.59 8.97 32.76
C ARG A 350 -18.81 8.70 31.90
N ILE A 351 -18.63 8.77 30.58
CA ILE A 351 -19.58 8.30 29.57
C ILE A 351 -18.83 7.43 28.56
N GLY A 352 -19.49 6.37 28.07
CA GLY A 352 -19.08 5.76 26.80
C GLY A 352 -19.66 6.57 25.63
N ALA A 353 -20.09 5.90 24.57
CA ALA A 353 -20.89 6.50 23.52
C ALA A 353 -21.90 5.48 22.95
N SER A 354 -23.03 5.97 22.46
CA SER A 354 -24.11 5.11 21.95
C SER A 354 -24.06 4.92 20.44
N HIS A 355 -23.13 5.59 19.75
CA HIS A 355 -23.02 5.64 18.30
C HIS A 355 -21.72 4.96 17.86
N MET A 356 -21.84 3.94 17.02
CA MET A 356 -20.71 3.12 16.58
C MET A 356 -20.56 3.25 15.07
N HIS A 357 -19.39 3.70 14.64
CA HIS A 357 -19.05 3.88 13.24
C HIS A 357 -18.14 2.74 12.77
N GLN A 358 -18.37 2.18 11.58
CA GLN A 358 -17.56 1.08 11.06
C GLN A 358 -16.08 1.45 10.95
N GLY A 359 -15.76 2.68 10.52
CA GLY A 359 -14.37 3.13 10.34
C GLY A 359 -13.56 3.22 11.65
N TYR A 360 -14.22 3.17 12.81
CA TYR A 360 -13.57 3.24 14.12
C TYR A 360 -13.26 1.86 14.72
N GLN A 361 -13.77 0.78 14.12
CA GLN A 361 -13.44 -0.56 14.59
C GLN A 361 -11.98 -0.90 14.25
N ASN A 362 -11.32 -1.66 15.12
CA ASN A 362 -9.94 -2.09 14.92
C ASN A 362 -9.79 -3.53 15.42
N VAL A 363 -9.96 -4.45 14.48
CA VAL A 363 -9.95 -5.88 14.75
C VAL A 363 -8.55 -6.40 15.09
N VAL A 364 -7.49 -5.71 14.66
CA VAL A 364 -6.10 -6.08 14.99
C VAL A 364 -5.78 -5.74 16.43
N ALA A 365 -6.16 -4.55 16.91
CA ALA A 365 -6.07 -4.21 18.33
C ALA A 365 -6.88 -5.19 19.19
N ALA A 366 -8.11 -5.53 18.77
CA ALA A 366 -8.92 -6.51 19.50
C ALA A 366 -8.28 -7.91 19.53
N TYR A 367 -7.62 -8.33 18.45
CA TYR A 367 -6.82 -9.55 18.40
C TYR A 367 -5.65 -9.50 19.38
N ALA A 368 -4.83 -8.45 19.31
CA ALA A 368 -3.65 -8.25 20.14
C ALA A 368 -3.96 -8.30 21.65
N LEU A 369 -5.10 -7.71 22.04
CA LEU A 369 -5.55 -7.59 23.43
C LEU A 369 -6.31 -8.83 23.95
N SER A 370 -6.56 -9.84 23.11
CA SER A 370 -7.37 -11.00 23.49
C SER A 370 -6.74 -12.36 23.22
N GLN A 371 -5.92 -12.47 22.17
CA GLN A 371 -5.29 -13.72 21.78
C GLN A 371 -3.90 -13.85 22.40
N GLN A 372 -3.50 -15.08 22.74
CA GLN A 372 -2.22 -15.34 23.40
C GLN A 372 -1.03 -15.01 22.50
N ASP A 373 -1.15 -15.33 21.22
CA ASP A 373 -0.24 -14.96 20.14
C ASP A 373 -0.41 -13.51 19.70
N GLY A 374 -1.45 -12.80 20.15
CA GLY A 374 -1.55 -11.34 20.06
C GLY A 374 -0.62 -10.59 21.04
N GLY A 375 -0.25 -11.22 22.16
CA GLY A 375 0.84 -10.77 23.03
C GLY A 375 0.62 -9.52 23.90
N LEU A 376 -0.55 -8.85 23.79
CA LEU A 376 -0.89 -7.60 24.49
C LEU A 376 -2.14 -7.73 25.38
N ILE A 377 -2.41 -8.91 25.93
CA ILE A 377 -3.56 -9.11 26.83
C ILE A 377 -3.39 -8.26 28.11
N PRO A 378 -4.36 -7.40 28.48
CA PRO A 378 -4.29 -6.64 29.72
C PRO A 378 -4.46 -7.53 30.97
N ASP A 379 -3.86 -7.10 32.09
CA ASP A 379 -3.86 -7.84 33.36
C ASP A 379 -5.22 -7.87 34.07
N SER A 380 -6.14 -6.97 33.71
CA SER A 380 -7.44 -6.92 34.35
C SER A 380 -8.26 -8.20 34.10
N PRO A 381 -8.89 -8.77 35.15
CA PRO A 381 -9.50 -10.10 35.12
C PRO A 381 -10.46 -10.41 33.98
N THR A 382 -11.17 -9.42 33.44
CA THR A 382 -12.15 -9.63 32.37
C THR A 382 -11.75 -9.03 31.02
N ALA A 383 -10.61 -8.34 30.94
CA ALA A 383 -10.19 -7.62 29.74
C ALA A 383 -10.03 -8.55 28.53
N GLN A 384 -9.37 -9.70 28.71
CA GLN A 384 -9.19 -10.68 27.63
C GLN A 384 -10.53 -11.14 27.03
N VAL A 385 -11.51 -11.41 27.88
CA VAL A 385 -12.85 -11.89 27.45
C VAL A 385 -13.61 -10.80 26.73
N ASP A 386 -13.53 -9.56 27.22
CA ASP A 386 -14.18 -8.41 26.58
C ASP A 386 -13.61 -8.14 25.19
N TRP A 387 -12.28 -8.13 25.06
CA TRP A 387 -11.61 -7.94 23.78
C TRP A 387 -11.83 -9.10 22.83
N ASN A 388 -11.88 -10.34 23.31
CA ASN A 388 -12.24 -11.49 22.47
C ASN A 388 -13.68 -11.38 21.95
N THR A 389 -14.61 -10.94 22.80
CA THR A 389 -16.00 -10.69 22.40
C THR A 389 -16.08 -9.54 21.40
N SER A 390 -15.30 -8.48 21.62
CA SER A 390 -15.20 -7.33 20.73
C SER A 390 -14.65 -7.72 19.36
N LEU A 391 -13.60 -8.55 19.29
CA LEU A 391 -13.02 -9.04 18.03
C LEU A 391 -14.10 -9.68 17.15
N THR A 392 -14.84 -10.65 17.69
CA THR A 392 -15.92 -11.30 16.95
C THR A 392 -17.04 -10.32 16.61
N ARG A 393 -17.46 -9.47 17.57
CA ARG A 393 -18.54 -8.51 17.36
C ARG A 393 -18.23 -7.49 16.26
N GLN A 394 -16.98 -7.02 16.16
CA GLN A 394 -16.54 -6.10 15.11
C GLN A 394 -16.61 -6.78 13.74
N LEU A 395 -16.15 -8.03 13.61
CA LEU A 395 -16.24 -8.78 12.34
C LEU A 395 -17.70 -9.05 11.93
N GLU A 396 -18.57 -9.35 12.88
CA GLU A 396 -20.02 -9.45 12.65
C GLU A 396 -20.59 -8.11 12.18
N PHE A 397 -20.11 -6.99 12.73
CA PHE A 397 -20.57 -5.64 12.38
C PHE A 397 -20.19 -5.26 10.95
N TYR A 398 -18.95 -5.50 10.54
CA TYR A 398 -18.52 -5.33 9.14
C TYR A 398 -19.32 -6.21 8.19
N THR A 399 -19.50 -7.49 8.54
CA THR A 399 -20.29 -8.42 7.72
C THR A 399 -21.74 -7.95 7.59
N TRP A 400 -22.34 -7.46 8.68
CA TRP A 400 -23.69 -6.94 8.68
C TRP A 400 -23.85 -5.68 7.82
N LEU A 401 -22.86 -4.79 7.81
CA LEU A 401 -22.89 -3.51 7.11
C LEU A 401 -22.45 -3.58 5.64
N GLN A 402 -21.94 -4.73 5.19
CA GLN A 402 -21.49 -4.87 3.81
C GLN A 402 -22.69 -4.78 2.85
N SER A 403 -22.62 -3.81 1.92
CA SER A 403 -23.60 -3.57 0.86
C SER A 403 -23.69 -4.72 -0.13
N ALA A 404 -24.68 -4.66 -1.02
CA ALA A 404 -24.81 -5.62 -2.11
C ALA A 404 -23.59 -5.62 -3.06
N GLU A 405 -22.93 -4.45 -3.19
CA GLU A 405 -21.74 -4.27 -4.01
C GLU A 405 -20.46 -4.76 -3.33
N GLY A 406 -20.26 -4.44 -2.05
CA GLY A 406 -19.04 -4.78 -1.31
C GLY A 406 -18.55 -3.71 -0.34
N ALA A 407 -19.00 -2.45 -0.51
CA ALA A 407 -18.72 -1.33 0.40
C ALA A 407 -19.35 -1.50 1.80
N ILE A 408 -18.81 -0.85 2.83
CA ILE A 408 -19.26 -0.96 4.23
C ILE A 408 -20.07 0.27 4.66
N ALA A 409 -21.35 0.09 4.98
CA ALA A 409 -22.25 1.17 5.43
C ALA A 409 -21.91 1.71 6.83
N GLY A 410 -22.51 2.85 7.21
CA GLY A 410 -22.08 3.68 8.35
C GLY A 410 -21.92 2.94 9.67
N GLY A 411 -23.02 2.46 10.25
CA GLY A 411 -22.96 1.80 11.53
C GLY A 411 -24.31 1.61 12.22
N ALA A 412 -24.30 1.82 13.54
CA ALA A 412 -25.48 1.67 14.38
C ALA A 412 -25.46 2.60 15.59
N THR A 413 -26.62 2.77 16.20
CA THR A 413 -26.79 3.49 17.46
C THR A 413 -27.70 2.76 18.45
N ASN A 414 -27.34 2.80 19.74
CA ASN A 414 -28.22 2.41 20.84
C ASN A 414 -29.14 3.56 21.30
N SER A 415 -28.82 4.81 20.92
CA SER A 415 -29.54 6.02 21.31
C SER A 415 -29.97 6.77 20.05
N PHE A 416 -31.11 6.41 19.48
CA PHE A 416 -31.65 7.07 18.29
C PHE A 416 -31.87 8.56 18.56
N ASN A 417 -31.43 9.41 17.62
CA ASN A 417 -31.35 10.87 17.76
C ASN A 417 -30.57 11.35 19.01
N GLY A 418 -29.73 10.49 19.59
CA GLY A 418 -28.98 10.76 20.82
C GLY A 418 -29.82 11.06 22.05
N ALA A 419 -31.11 10.72 22.02
CA ALA A 419 -32.07 10.96 23.10
C ALA A 419 -32.83 9.70 23.53
N TYR A 420 -32.37 8.51 23.10
CA TYR A 420 -33.04 7.22 23.29
C TYR A 420 -34.50 7.23 22.80
N GLU A 421 -34.74 7.89 21.66
CA GLU A 421 -36.07 7.88 21.03
C GLU A 421 -36.40 6.49 20.47
N ALA A 422 -37.70 6.21 20.31
CA ALA A 422 -38.17 4.97 19.71
C ALA A 422 -37.64 4.83 18.28
N TYR A 423 -37.21 3.64 17.90
CA TYR A 423 -36.72 3.41 16.55
C TYR A 423 -37.87 3.51 15.55
N PRO A 424 -37.63 4.09 14.35
CA PRO A 424 -38.61 4.07 13.28
C PRO A 424 -39.08 2.63 12.96
N ALA A 425 -40.35 2.48 12.59
CA ALA A 425 -40.89 1.18 12.27
C ALA A 425 -40.18 0.57 11.05
N GLY A 426 -39.62 -0.64 11.21
CA GLY A 426 -38.89 -1.34 10.15
C GLY A 426 -37.40 -1.02 10.10
N THR A 427 -36.86 -0.23 11.03
CA THR A 427 -35.41 -0.03 11.18
C THR A 427 -34.71 -1.37 11.42
N SER A 428 -33.66 -1.63 10.63
CA SER A 428 -32.82 -2.81 10.82
C SER A 428 -31.97 -2.70 12.07
N THR A 429 -31.72 -3.82 12.74
CA THR A 429 -30.94 -3.81 13.99
C THR A 429 -29.75 -4.76 13.97
N PHE A 430 -28.73 -4.40 14.74
CA PHE A 430 -27.57 -5.23 15.08
C PHE A 430 -27.47 -5.37 16.59
N TYR A 431 -27.70 -6.58 17.10
CA TYR A 431 -27.76 -6.82 18.56
C TYR A 431 -28.72 -5.89 19.31
N GLY A 432 -29.80 -5.46 18.66
CA GLY A 432 -30.79 -4.53 19.21
C GLY A 432 -30.48 -3.05 19.00
N MET A 433 -29.34 -2.68 18.41
CA MET A 433 -28.97 -1.30 18.07
C MET A 433 -29.49 -0.96 16.67
N ALA A 434 -30.03 0.24 16.47
CA ALA A 434 -30.61 0.71 15.21
C ALA A 434 -29.53 0.99 14.17
N TYR A 435 -29.75 0.61 12.91
CA TYR A 435 -28.91 1.01 11.79
C TYR A 435 -28.89 2.54 11.61
N ASP A 436 -27.71 3.04 11.27
CA ASP A 436 -27.42 4.45 11.01
C ASP A 436 -26.45 4.53 9.83
N ASP A 437 -26.79 5.30 8.79
CA ASP A 437 -25.96 5.45 7.59
C ASP A 437 -24.86 6.50 7.75
N ALA A 438 -25.00 7.40 8.73
CA ALA A 438 -24.05 8.47 9.04
C ALA A 438 -23.87 8.65 10.56
N PRO A 439 -23.36 7.62 11.29
CA PRO A 439 -23.22 7.72 12.73
C PRO A 439 -22.46 8.98 13.18
N VAL A 440 -23.01 9.64 14.20
CA VAL A 440 -22.45 10.83 14.88
C VAL A 440 -22.58 12.14 14.12
N TYR A 441 -22.13 12.23 12.86
CA TYR A 441 -22.03 13.51 12.14
C TYR A 441 -22.73 13.47 10.78
N HIS A 442 -23.51 14.51 10.50
CA HIS A 442 -24.34 14.68 9.31
C HIS A 442 -23.91 15.88 8.44
N ASP A 443 -22.93 16.68 8.88
CA ASP A 443 -22.38 17.81 8.11
C ASP A 443 -20.83 17.77 8.07
N PRO A 444 -20.25 17.03 7.10
CA PRO A 444 -20.91 16.13 6.15
C PRO A 444 -21.32 14.79 6.79
N PRO A 445 -22.16 13.96 6.14
CA PRO A 445 -22.46 12.61 6.61
C PRO A 445 -21.20 11.75 6.77
N SER A 446 -21.01 11.20 7.96
CA SER A 446 -19.73 10.64 8.43
C SER A 446 -19.16 9.52 7.57
N ASN A 447 -20.01 8.70 6.95
CA ASN A 447 -19.60 7.55 6.14
C ASN A 447 -19.69 7.81 4.63
N ASN A 448 -19.88 9.07 4.20
CA ASN A 448 -19.77 9.40 2.79
C ASN A 448 -18.32 9.42 2.33
N TRP A 449 -17.35 9.81 3.17
CA TRP A 449 -15.95 9.86 2.76
C TRP A 449 -15.36 8.46 2.57
N PHE A 450 -14.72 8.22 1.42
CA PHE A 450 -14.14 6.92 1.07
C PHE A 450 -12.96 6.54 1.98
N GLY A 451 -12.29 7.50 2.63
CA GLY A 451 -11.27 7.20 3.63
C GLY A 451 -11.78 6.35 4.80
N MET A 452 -13.06 6.49 5.19
CA MET A 452 -13.68 5.61 6.18
C MET A 452 -13.75 4.15 5.71
N GLN A 453 -13.76 3.88 4.40
CA GLN A 453 -13.67 2.53 3.87
C GLN A 453 -12.24 2.02 3.98
N ALA A 454 -11.28 2.77 3.43
CA ALA A 454 -9.88 2.37 3.35
C ALA A 454 -9.32 2.05 4.74
N TRP A 455 -9.48 2.93 5.72
CA TRP A 455 -8.99 2.72 7.08
C TRP A 455 -9.59 1.50 7.78
N GLY A 456 -10.91 1.30 7.66
CA GLY A 456 -11.58 0.18 8.30
C GLY A 456 -11.18 -1.16 7.69
N VAL A 457 -11.18 -1.24 6.35
CA VAL A 457 -10.91 -2.48 5.62
C VAL A 457 -9.43 -2.84 5.58
N GLU A 458 -8.53 -1.86 5.64
CA GLU A 458 -7.10 -2.10 5.81
C GLU A 458 -6.81 -2.97 7.05
N ARG A 459 -7.43 -2.66 8.19
CA ARG A 459 -7.32 -3.46 9.42
C ARG A 459 -7.96 -4.85 9.29
N ILE A 460 -9.00 -4.99 8.47
CA ILE A 460 -9.61 -6.31 8.18
C ILE A 460 -8.68 -7.15 7.30
N ALA A 461 -8.02 -6.53 6.32
CA ALA A 461 -7.01 -7.18 5.49
C ALA A 461 -5.81 -7.64 6.33
N GLU A 462 -5.34 -6.79 7.25
CA GLU A 462 -4.31 -7.16 8.22
C GLU A 462 -4.72 -8.39 9.04
N LEU A 463 -5.93 -8.39 9.62
CA LEU A 463 -6.39 -9.53 10.41
C LEU A 463 -6.55 -10.80 9.57
N TYR A 464 -7.04 -10.70 8.34
CA TYR A 464 -7.11 -11.85 7.43
C TYR A 464 -5.70 -12.45 7.23
N TYR A 465 -4.69 -11.61 6.99
CA TYR A 465 -3.29 -12.05 6.90
C TYR A 465 -2.76 -12.65 8.20
N ILE A 466 -2.99 -12.01 9.35
CA ILE A 466 -2.56 -12.50 10.68
C ILE A 466 -3.14 -13.90 10.95
N LEU A 467 -4.44 -14.09 10.76
CA LEU A 467 -5.09 -15.37 10.98
C LEU A 467 -4.55 -16.45 10.03
N ALA A 468 -4.46 -16.13 8.73
CA ALA A 468 -3.95 -17.06 7.72
C ALA A 468 -2.49 -17.46 8.00
N SER A 469 -1.62 -16.50 8.32
CA SER A 469 -0.20 -16.73 8.60
C SER A 469 0.02 -17.52 9.89
N ASN A 470 -0.84 -17.37 10.89
CA ASN A 470 -0.85 -18.19 12.11
C ASN A 470 -1.52 -19.55 11.92
N GLY A 471 -2.00 -19.86 10.70
CA GLY A 471 -2.57 -21.16 10.34
C GLY A 471 -4.06 -21.30 10.65
N ASP A 472 -4.75 -20.25 11.09
CA ASP A 472 -6.21 -20.24 11.19
C ASP A 472 -6.83 -19.93 9.81
N THR A 473 -7.36 -20.97 9.19
CA THR A 473 -8.02 -20.91 7.87
C THR A 473 -9.48 -21.36 7.93
N SER A 474 -10.06 -21.46 9.14
CA SER A 474 -11.39 -22.07 9.28
C SER A 474 -12.26 -21.52 10.39
N SER A 475 -11.73 -20.70 11.32
CA SER A 475 -12.55 -20.09 12.35
C SER A 475 -13.62 -19.17 11.74
N GLN A 476 -14.66 -18.89 12.51
CA GLN A 476 -15.69 -17.95 12.09
C GLN A 476 -15.11 -16.53 11.90
N ASN A 477 -14.14 -16.13 12.74
CA ASN A 477 -13.47 -14.85 12.61
C ASN A 477 -12.68 -14.78 11.29
N PHE A 478 -11.95 -15.83 10.94
CA PHE A 478 -11.26 -15.93 9.65
C PHE A 478 -12.24 -15.84 8.47
N GLN A 479 -13.34 -16.60 8.49
CA GLN A 479 -14.33 -16.61 7.41
C GLN A 479 -14.96 -15.22 7.21
N MET A 480 -15.30 -14.52 8.30
CA MET A 480 -15.85 -13.16 8.23
C MET A 480 -14.81 -12.16 7.70
N ALA A 481 -13.59 -12.17 8.23
CA ALA A 481 -12.52 -11.27 7.79
C ALA A 481 -12.23 -11.44 6.30
N LYS A 482 -12.06 -12.70 5.86
CA LYS A 482 -11.85 -13.07 4.46
C LYS A 482 -13.00 -12.61 3.57
N GLN A 483 -14.25 -12.93 3.92
CA GLN A 483 -15.42 -12.55 3.12
C GLN A 483 -15.53 -11.02 2.97
N VAL A 484 -15.35 -10.27 4.07
CA VAL A 484 -15.45 -8.81 4.05
C VAL A 484 -14.39 -8.21 3.11
N VAL A 485 -13.11 -8.58 3.29
CA VAL A 485 -12.03 -8.02 2.47
C VAL A 485 -12.10 -8.48 1.01
N GLU A 486 -12.43 -9.74 0.73
CA GLU A 486 -12.55 -10.23 -0.66
C GLU A 486 -13.62 -9.46 -1.44
N ASN A 487 -14.83 -9.33 -0.86
CA ASN A 487 -15.93 -8.61 -1.49
C ASN A 487 -15.62 -7.10 -1.65
N TRP A 488 -14.91 -6.52 -0.69
CA TRP A 488 -14.59 -5.10 -0.74
C TRP A 488 -13.52 -4.81 -1.79
N ILE A 489 -12.48 -5.64 -1.90
CA ILE A 489 -11.44 -5.49 -2.93
C ILE A 489 -12.02 -5.69 -4.32
N ASP A 490 -12.86 -6.72 -4.53
CA ASP A 490 -13.58 -6.95 -5.79
C ASP A 490 -14.38 -5.72 -6.24
N TRP A 491 -15.09 -5.07 -5.29
CA TRP A 491 -15.84 -3.84 -5.56
C TRP A 491 -14.94 -2.62 -5.79
N SER A 492 -13.93 -2.41 -4.94
CA SER A 492 -13.18 -1.16 -4.94
C SER A 492 -12.30 -1.03 -6.17
N THR A 493 -11.81 -2.15 -6.72
CA THR A 493 -10.97 -2.15 -7.93
C THR A 493 -11.70 -1.64 -9.17
N ASP A 494 -13.03 -1.68 -9.21
CA ASP A 494 -13.83 -1.11 -10.32
C ASP A 494 -13.70 0.43 -10.41
N TYR A 495 -13.21 1.10 -9.36
CA TYR A 495 -13.18 2.56 -9.25
C TYR A 495 -11.80 3.15 -8.99
N VAL A 496 -10.74 2.35 -9.09
CA VAL A 496 -9.36 2.81 -8.91
C VAL A 496 -8.60 2.73 -10.23
N PHE A 497 -7.98 3.83 -10.60
CA PHE A 497 -7.36 4.00 -11.92
C PHE A 497 -5.90 4.41 -11.78
N VAL A 498 -5.06 3.83 -12.63
CA VAL A 498 -3.64 4.18 -12.76
C VAL A 498 -3.34 4.43 -14.22
N ASN A 499 -2.64 5.52 -14.53
CA ASN A 499 -2.36 6.00 -15.89
C ASN A 499 -3.60 6.31 -16.73
N GLU A 500 -4.77 6.39 -16.09
CA GLU A 500 -6.06 6.64 -16.70
C GLU A 500 -6.89 7.55 -15.80
N ARG A 501 -7.68 8.42 -16.42
CA ARG A 501 -8.60 9.32 -15.74
C ARG A 501 -10.05 8.86 -15.96
N PRO A 502 -10.82 8.64 -14.89
CA PRO A 502 -12.23 8.28 -15.00
C PRO A 502 -13.06 9.44 -15.55
N VAL A 503 -14.08 9.12 -16.34
CA VAL A 503 -15.05 10.10 -16.85
C VAL A 503 -16.20 10.24 -15.85
N THR A 504 -16.50 11.49 -15.47
CA THR A 504 -17.63 11.82 -14.60
C THR A 504 -18.50 12.93 -15.18
N ASP A 505 -19.72 13.06 -14.67
CA ASP A 505 -20.52 14.26 -14.87
C ASP A 505 -20.21 15.35 -13.83
N SER A 506 -20.91 16.49 -13.93
CA SER A 506 -20.74 17.65 -13.03
C SER A 506 -21.24 17.42 -11.60
N GLU A 507 -22.03 16.36 -11.36
CA GLU A 507 -22.49 15.95 -10.04
C GLU A 507 -21.57 14.87 -9.42
N GLY A 508 -20.47 14.54 -10.11
CA GLY A 508 -19.44 13.62 -9.66
C GLY A 508 -19.78 12.15 -9.82
N TYR A 509 -20.81 11.79 -10.58
CA TYR A 509 -21.09 10.39 -10.89
C TYR A 509 -20.13 9.87 -11.96
N TYR A 510 -19.59 8.67 -11.75
CA TYR A 510 -18.88 7.92 -12.79
C TYR A 510 -19.81 7.58 -13.96
N LEU A 511 -19.28 7.66 -15.17
CA LEU A 511 -20.02 7.36 -16.39
C LEU A 511 -19.49 6.09 -17.07
N ASP A 512 -20.40 5.29 -17.65
CA ASP A 512 -20.02 4.17 -18.52
C ASP A 512 -19.62 4.65 -19.92
N ALA A 513 -19.19 3.73 -20.79
CA ALA A 513 -18.80 4.03 -22.18
C ALA A 513 -19.96 4.56 -23.06
N GLN A 514 -21.20 4.57 -22.56
CA GLN A 514 -22.40 5.13 -23.21
C GLN A 514 -22.84 6.45 -22.57
N ASN A 515 -22.05 7.02 -21.65
CA ASN A 515 -22.35 8.23 -20.86
C ASN A 515 -23.57 8.10 -19.93
N ASN A 516 -23.91 6.88 -19.48
CA ASN A 516 -24.91 6.71 -18.42
C ASN A 516 -24.23 6.77 -17.05
N ARG A 517 -24.93 7.31 -16.05
CA ARG A 517 -24.48 7.28 -14.65
C ARG A 517 -24.39 5.84 -14.15
N ILE A 518 -23.29 5.53 -13.50
CA ILE A 518 -23.12 4.32 -12.70
C ILE A 518 -23.68 4.60 -11.31
N LEU A 519 -24.71 3.84 -10.92
CA LEU A 519 -25.47 4.03 -9.68
C LEU A 519 -25.31 2.82 -8.74
N GLY A 520 -24.06 2.36 -8.57
CA GLY A 520 -23.70 1.11 -7.89
C GLY A 520 -23.81 -0.12 -8.81
N GLY A 521 -23.82 -1.31 -8.20
CA GLY A 521 -23.75 -2.61 -8.90
C GLY A 521 -22.35 -3.24 -8.90
N ASN A 522 -22.25 -4.46 -9.43
CA ASN A 522 -21.01 -5.25 -9.44
C ASN A 522 -20.46 -5.33 -10.87
N ASN A 523 -19.13 -5.47 -11.03
CA ASN A 523 -18.44 -5.50 -12.33
C ASN A 523 -18.73 -4.23 -13.15
N VAL A 524 -18.61 -3.09 -12.50
CA VAL A 524 -18.82 -1.79 -13.12
C VAL A 524 -17.70 -1.53 -14.12
N GLN A 525 -18.05 -0.88 -15.24
CA GLN A 525 -17.09 -0.52 -16.28
C GLN A 525 -17.14 0.99 -16.49
N VAL A 526 -16.29 1.70 -15.76
CA VAL A 526 -16.14 3.15 -15.85
C VAL A 526 -15.45 3.49 -17.18
N ALA A 527 -15.98 4.49 -17.91
CA ALA A 527 -15.28 5.04 -19.05
C ALA A 527 -14.05 5.83 -18.60
N THR A 528 -12.92 5.63 -19.29
CA THR A 528 -11.66 6.29 -18.95
C THR A 528 -11.06 7.00 -20.16
N THR A 529 -10.14 7.93 -19.87
CA THR A 529 -9.25 8.55 -20.85
C THR A 529 -7.80 8.34 -20.42
N ALA A 530 -6.89 8.05 -21.35
CA ALA A 530 -5.47 7.88 -21.02
C ALA A 530 -4.91 9.12 -20.34
N ALA A 531 -4.26 8.94 -19.20
CA ALA A 531 -3.66 9.98 -18.38
C ALA A 531 -2.39 9.46 -17.68
N PRO A 532 -1.29 9.23 -18.43
CA PRO A 532 -0.06 8.66 -17.87
C PRO A 532 0.49 9.49 -16.70
N GLY A 533 0.87 8.83 -15.61
CA GLY A 533 1.34 9.45 -14.38
C GLY A 533 0.25 9.89 -13.41
N GLU A 534 -1.04 9.73 -13.76
CA GLU A 534 -2.14 10.01 -12.82
C GLU A 534 -2.64 8.74 -12.13
N PHE A 535 -3.03 8.88 -10.87
CA PHE A 535 -3.89 7.93 -10.17
C PHE A 535 -5.22 8.59 -9.79
N TRP A 536 -6.28 7.81 -9.73
CA TRP A 536 -7.59 8.28 -9.25
C TRP A 536 -8.24 7.22 -8.38
N ILE A 537 -8.72 7.64 -7.21
CA ILE A 537 -9.47 6.81 -6.26
C ILE A 537 -10.81 7.48 -5.95
N PRO A 538 -11.83 6.75 -5.47
CA PRO A 538 -13.05 7.37 -5.00
C PRO A 538 -12.79 8.32 -3.83
N SER A 539 -13.52 9.44 -3.78
CA SER A 539 -13.53 10.32 -2.60
C SER A 539 -14.82 10.18 -1.80
N ASN A 540 -15.96 9.88 -2.43
CA ASN A 540 -17.25 9.81 -1.74
C ASN A 540 -18.15 8.63 -2.13
N LEU A 541 -19.10 8.36 -1.25
CA LEU A 541 -20.16 7.36 -1.36
C LEU A 541 -21.50 8.01 -1.01
N GLU A 542 -22.53 7.63 -1.74
CA GLU A 542 -23.93 7.85 -1.36
C GLU A 542 -24.58 6.52 -0.97
N TRP A 543 -25.33 6.51 0.14
CA TRP A 543 -25.93 5.30 0.70
C TRP A 543 -27.43 5.26 0.42
N GLN A 544 -27.95 4.07 0.11
CA GLN A 544 -29.39 3.84 -0.05
C GLN A 544 -29.83 2.52 0.58
N GLY A 545 -30.98 2.57 1.26
CA GLY A 545 -31.60 1.41 1.89
C GLY A 545 -30.97 1.04 3.22
N GLN A 546 -31.11 -0.22 3.62
CA GLN A 546 -30.65 -0.72 4.93
C GLN A 546 -30.14 -2.15 4.80
N PRO A 547 -29.20 -2.60 5.65
CA PRO A 547 -28.89 -4.01 5.77
C PRO A 547 -30.10 -4.79 6.27
N ASN A 548 -30.10 -6.12 6.16
CA ASN A 548 -31.06 -6.95 6.87
C ASN A 548 -30.77 -6.91 8.39
N THR A 549 -31.78 -7.09 9.25
CA THR A 549 -31.52 -7.25 10.69
C THR A 549 -30.60 -8.45 10.93
N TRP A 550 -29.55 -8.24 11.75
CA TRP A 550 -28.55 -9.25 12.03
C TRP A 550 -29.13 -10.44 12.78
N ASN A 551 -28.85 -11.65 12.30
CA ASN A 551 -29.30 -12.91 12.91
C ASN A 551 -28.15 -13.95 13.00
N GLY A 552 -26.92 -13.45 13.12
CA GLY A 552 -25.70 -14.25 13.15
C GLY A 552 -25.19 -14.64 11.76
N PHE A 553 -23.87 -14.86 11.66
CA PHE A 553 -23.17 -15.10 10.39
C PHE A 553 -23.74 -16.28 9.58
N SER A 554 -24.08 -17.40 10.24
CA SER A 554 -24.64 -18.58 9.55
C SER A 554 -25.99 -18.36 8.87
N ASN A 555 -26.73 -17.31 9.27
CA ASN A 555 -28.00 -16.92 8.67
C ASN A 555 -27.89 -15.61 7.86
N HIS A 556 -26.68 -15.04 7.77
CA HIS A 556 -26.47 -13.81 7.04
C HIS A 556 -26.54 -14.09 5.53
N THR A 557 -27.34 -13.27 4.86
CA THR A 557 -27.45 -13.26 3.39
C THR A 557 -27.03 -11.88 2.90
N THR A 558 -26.53 -11.81 1.67
CA THR A 558 -26.21 -10.55 1.00
C THR A 558 -27.30 -9.50 1.22
N ASN A 559 -26.90 -8.29 1.62
CA ASN A 559 -27.81 -7.19 1.88
C ASN A 559 -28.32 -6.58 0.56
N SER A 560 -29.18 -7.28 -0.17
CA SER A 560 -29.64 -6.89 -1.51
C SER A 560 -30.35 -5.52 -1.56
N ASN A 561 -30.81 -5.01 -0.42
CA ASN A 561 -31.49 -3.72 -0.29
C ASN A 561 -30.57 -2.58 0.17
N LEU A 562 -29.31 -2.86 0.51
CA LEU A 562 -28.31 -1.87 0.92
C LEU A 562 -27.38 -1.62 -0.27
N ARG A 563 -27.34 -0.38 -0.75
CA ARG A 563 -26.60 0.00 -1.96
C ARG A 563 -25.61 1.11 -1.64
N ALA A 564 -24.42 1.00 -2.25
CA ALA A 564 -23.42 2.06 -2.27
C ALA A 564 -23.28 2.62 -3.69
N ILE A 565 -23.39 3.95 -3.83
CA ILE A 565 -23.12 4.66 -5.08
C ILE A 565 -21.80 5.41 -4.92
N THR A 566 -20.75 4.90 -5.57
CA THR A 566 -19.41 5.50 -5.58
C THR A 566 -19.36 6.75 -6.45
N LYS A 567 -18.75 7.83 -5.96
CA LYS A 567 -18.73 9.14 -6.60
C LYS A 567 -17.42 9.90 -6.33
N ASN A 568 -17.27 11.01 -7.05
CA ASN A 568 -16.23 12.03 -6.84
C ASN A 568 -14.82 11.42 -6.89
N PRO A 569 -14.29 11.05 -8.06
CA PRO A 569 -12.90 10.62 -8.15
C PRO A 569 -11.98 11.76 -7.68
N GLY A 570 -11.00 11.42 -6.84
CA GLY A 570 -10.00 12.33 -6.33
C GLY A 570 -8.63 11.66 -6.26
N GLN A 571 -7.68 12.40 -5.70
CA GLN A 571 -6.27 11.99 -5.62
C GLN A 571 -5.72 12.08 -4.20
N ASP A 572 -6.58 11.86 -3.18
CA ASP A 572 -6.17 11.91 -1.77
C ASP A 572 -5.05 10.91 -1.48
N ALA A 573 -3.84 11.43 -1.26
CA ALA A 573 -2.66 10.60 -1.03
C ALA A 573 -2.72 9.81 0.28
N GLY A 574 -3.38 10.32 1.32
CA GLY A 574 -3.52 9.59 2.58
C GLY A 574 -4.43 8.38 2.43
N VAL A 575 -5.60 8.58 1.80
CA VAL A 575 -6.53 7.48 1.49
C VAL A 575 -5.87 6.47 0.55
N LEU A 576 -5.07 6.94 -0.42
CA LEU A 576 -4.29 6.08 -1.29
C LEU A 576 -3.34 5.16 -0.50
N GLY A 577 -2.57 5.71 0.45
CA GLY A 577 -1.65 4.94 1.28
C GLY A 577 -2.34 3.86 2.13
N SER A 578 -3.52 4.16 2.67
CA SER A 578 -4.34 3.15 3.35
C SER A 578 -4.90 2.09 2.40
N TYR A 579 -5.38 2.51 1.21
CA TYR A 579 -5.89 1.60 0.17
C TYR A 579 -4.83 0.60 -0.29
N ILE A 580 -3.60 1.08 -0.53
CA ILE A 580 -2.47 0.24 -0.94
C ILE A 580 -2.12 -0.79 0.15
N LYS A 581 -2.15 -0.41 1.44
CA LYS A 581 -1.96 -1.36 2.54
C LYS A 581 -3.05 -2.43 2.55
N ALA A 582 -4.32 -2.06 2.38
CA ALA A 582 -5.42 -3.02 2.28
C ALA A 582 -5.19 -4.03 1.15
N LEU A 583 -4.80 -3.58 -0.05
CA LEU A 583 -4.44 -4.45 -1.18
C LEU A 583 -3.26 -5.37 -0.86
N SER A 584 -2.21 -4.83 -0.24
CA SER A 584 -0.97 -5.55 0.06
C SER A 584 -1.19 -6.65 1.11
N PHE A 585 -1.86 -6.33 2.21
CA PHE A 585 -2.23 -7.31 3.23
C PHE A 585 -3.22 -8.35 2.71
N PHE A 586 -4.19 -7.94 1.89
CA PHE A 586 -5.11 -8.88 1.25
C PHE A 586 -4.34 -9.88 0.37
N ALA A 587 -3.49 -9.40 -0.54
CA ALA A 587 -2.67 -10.24 -1.39
C ALA A 587 -1.80 -11.20 -0.56
N ALA A 588 -1.09 -10.69 0.45
CA ALA A 588 -0.29 -11.50 1.36
C ALA A 588 -1.13 -12.55 2.12
N GLY A 589 -2.33 -12.19 2.57
CA GLY A 589 -3.28 -13.11 3.21
C GLY A 589 -3.69 -14.25 2.30
N THR A 590 -3.98 -13.97 1.02
CA THR A 590 -4.30 -15.03 0.05
C THR A 590 -3.14 -15.99 -0.15
N LYS A 591 -1.91 -15.49 -0.18
CA LYS A 591 -0.69 -16.30 -0.27
C LYS A 591 -0.46 -17.12 0.99
N ALA A 592 -0.65 -16.54 2.17
CA ALA A 592 -0.52 -17.24 3.44
C ALA A 592 -1.53 -18.39 3.56
N GLU A 593 -2.77 -18.18 3.11
CA GLU A 593 -3.80 -19.22 3.11
C GLU A 593 -3.52 -20.34 2.08
N ASN A 594 -3.13 -19.99 0.86
CA ASN A 594 -3.13 -20.92 -0.28
C ASN A 594 -1.73 -21.40 -0.70
N GLY A 595 -0.66 -20.83 -0.14
CA GLY A 595 0.73 -21.03 -0.58
C GLY A 595 1.13 -20.24 -1.84
N SER A 596 0.17 -19.60 -2.51
CA SER A 596 0.36 -18.70 -3.66
C SER A 596 -0.76 -17.66 -3.69
N PHE A 597 -0.54 -16.54 -4.37
CA PHE A 597 -1.61 -15.57 -4.59
C PHE A 597 -2.80 -16.21 -5.33
N THR A 598 -4.02 -15.83 -4.94
CA THR A 598 -5.21 -16.09 -5.77
C THR A 598 -5.20 -15.16 -7.00
N ALA A 599 -6.17 -15.30 -7.90
CA ALA A 599 -6.30 -14.39 -9.04
C ALA A 599 -6.49 -12.93 -8.57
N LEU A 600 -7.50 -12.70 -7.72
CA LEU A 600 -7.75 -11.39 -7.11
C LEU A 600 -6.57 -10.92 -6.25
N GLY A 601 -5.87 -11.83 -5.54
CA GLY A 601 -4.67 -11.50 -4.79
C GLY A 601 -3.50 -11.01 -5.67
N SER A 602 -3.35 -11.60 -6.85
CA SER A 602 -2.34 -11.17 -7.84
C SER A 602 -2.70 -9.82 -8.46
N GLU A 603 -3.98 -9.60 -8.78
CA GLU A 603 -4.49 -8.31 -9.27
C GLU A 603 -4.31 -7.21 -8.22
N ALA A 604 -4.67 -7.49 -6.96
CA ALA A 604 -4.48 -6.56 -5.85
C ALA A 604 -2.99 -6.22 -5.62
N SER A 605 -2.11 -7.21 -5.65
CA SER A 605 -0.66 -6.99 -5.53
C SER A 605 -0.13 -6.12 -6.67
N GLN A 606 -0.55 -6.36 -7.91
CA GLN A 606 -0.10 -5.57 -9.05
C GLN A 606 -0.64 -4.14 -8.99
N LEU A 607 -1.93 -3.96 -8.66
CA LEU A 607 -2.52 -2.65 -8.50
C LEU A 607 -1.84 -1.85 -7.39
N ALA A 608 -1.53 -2.48 -6.26
CA ALA A 608 -0.76 -1.86 -5.17
C ALA A 608 0.60 -1.35 -5.66
N LYS A 609 1.31 -2.15 -6.47
CA LYS A 609 2.59 -1.76 -7.07
C LYS A 609 2.46 -0.56 -8.00
N ASP A 610 1.49 -0.61 -8.91
CA ASP A 610 1.27 0.43 -9.92
C ASP A 610 0.89 1.77 -9.27
N LEU A 611 0.09 1.73 -8.21
CA LEU A 611 -0.25 2.89 -7.39
C LEU A 611 0.96 3.44 -6.63
N LEU A 612 1.78 2.59 -6.00
CA LEU A 612 3.01 3.02 -5.30
C LEU A 612 4.01 3.68 -6.25
N ASP A 613 4.16 3.14 -7.46
CA ASP A 613 5.05 3.71 -8.47
C ASP A 613 4.55 5.06 -8.97
N THR A 614 3.26 5.17 -9.25
CA THR A 614 2.63 6.41 -9.70
C THR A 614 2.62 7.47 -8.61
N ALA A 615 2.34 7.10 -7.36
CA ALA A 615 2.34 8.01 -6.23
C ALA A 615 3.72 8.64 -5.95
N TRP A 616 4.80 7.95 -6.30
CA TRP A 616 6.15 8.45 -6.05
C TRP A 616 6.46 9.74 -6.83
N ASP A 617 5.87 9.90 -8.02
CA ASP A 617 6.03 11.11 -8.86
C ASP A 617 5.38 12.36 -8.24
N TYR A 618 4.54 12.17 -7.22
CA TYR A 618 3.91 13.24 -6.44
C TYR A 618 4.73 13.63 -5.18
N ASN A 619 5.93 13.06 -4.99
CA ASN A 619 6.82 13.46 -3.90
C ASN A 619 7.50 14.81 -4.20
N ASP A 620 7.17 15.84 -3.43
CA ASP A 620 7.68 17.21 -3.62
C ASP A 620 8.98 17.50 -2.83
N GLY A 621 9.52 16.50 -2.13
CA GLY A 621 10.68 16.64 -1.24
C GLY A 621 10.31 16.82 0.24
N LYS A 622 9.04 17.08 0.57
CA LYS A 622 8.49 17.07 1.93
C LYS A 622 7.52 15.91 2.15
N GLY A 623 6.82 15.51 1.10
CA GLY A 623 5.87 14.41 1.14
C GLY A 623 5.24 14.15 -0.22
N ILE A 624 4.38 13.14 -0.29
CA ILE A 624 3.58 12.80 -1.46
C ILE A 624 2.27 13.59 -1.37
N VAL A 625 2.05 14.51 -2.31
CA VAL A 625 0.95 15.47 -2.26
C VAL A 625 0.34 15.75 -3.62
N THR A 626 -0.94 16.11 -3.61
CA THR A 626 -1.69 16.53 -4.81
C THR A 626 -2.36 17.87 -4.55
N VAL A 627 -2.75 18.56 -5.63
CA VAL A 627 -3.58 19.75 -5.51
C VAL A 627 -5.00 19.32 -5.17
N GLU A 628 -5.59 19.92 -4.13
CA GLU A 628 -6.95 19.63 -3.69
C GLU A 628 -7.81 20.92 -3.69
N PRO A 629 -8.94 20.92 -4.42
CA PRO A 629 -9.90 22.03 -4.36
C PRO A 629 -10.73 21.95 -3.07
N ARG A 630 -10.77 23.04 -2.33
CA ARG A 630 -11.52 23.19 -1.08
C ARG A 630 -12.80 23.96 -1.28
N GLY A 631 -13.78 23.29 -1.90
CA GLY A 631 -15.10 23.87 -2.20
C GLY A 631 -15.86 24.29 -0.94
N ASP A 632 -15.56 23.69 0.20
CA ASP A 632 -16.10 23.96 1.54
C ASP A 632 -15.60 25.27 2.16
N TYR A 633 -14.50 25.86 1.68
CA TYR A 633 -13.86 27.02 2.33
C TYR A 633 -14.64 28.34 2.23
N PHE A 634 -15.81 28.35 1.59
CA PHE A 634 -16.74 29.48 1.72
C PHE A 634 -17.20 29.63 3.18
N ARG A 635 -17.17 28.55 3.97
CA ARG A 635 -17.59 28.50 5.37
C ARG A 635 -16.70 29.29 6.33
N TYR A 636 -15.46 29.62 5.95
CA TYR A 636 -14.65 30.63 6.65
C TYR A 636 -15.33 32.01 6.72
N PHE A 637 -16.25 32.30 5.81
CA PHE A 637 -16.94 33.58 5.67
C PHE A 637 -18.44 33.51 6.01
N THR A 638 -18.98 32.30 6.19
CA THR A 638 -20.37 32.08 6.59
C THR A 638 -20.58 32.41 8.06
N LYS A 639 -21.75 32.97 8.40
CA LYS A 639 -22.18 33.14 9.79
C LYS A 639 -23.12 32.00 10.16
N GLU A 640 -22.56 30.99 10.82
CA GLU A 640 -23.27 29.76 11.18
C GLU A 640 -22.90 29.21 12.56
N VAL A 641 -21.93 29.81 13.25
CA VAL A 641 -21.57 29.41 14.63
C VAL A 641 -22.63 29.94 15.59
N TYR A 642 -23.48 29.07 16.13
CA TYR A 642 -24.56 29.45 17.03
C TYR A 642 -24.08 29.89 18.42
N ILE A 643 -24.64 31.00 18.91
CA ILE A 643 -24.48 31.53 20.27
C ILE A 643 -25.87 31.77 20.89
N PRO A 644 -26.21 31.12 22.03
CA PRO A 644 -27.50 31.28 22.68
C PRO A 644 -27.78 32.72 23.12
N ASN A 645 -29.05 33.15 23.07
CA ASN A 645 -29.43 34.47 23.54
C ASN A 645 -29.07 34.69 25.02
N GLY A 646 -28.50 35.87 25.31
CA GLY A 646 -28.05 36.23 26.66
C GLY A 646 -26.70 35.63 27.07
N TRP A 647 -26.05 34.87 26.19
CA TRP A 647 -24.66 34.43 26.39
C TRP A 647 -23.69 35.49 25.86
N SER A 648 -22.67 35.84 26.65
CA SER A 648 -21.55 36.65 26.21
C SER A 648 -20.31 36.28 27.02
N GLY A 649 -19.19 36.10 26.34
CA GLY A 649 -17.95 35.61 26.94
C GLY A 649 -16.71 35.94 26.14
N THR A 650 -15.55 35.82 26.77
CA THR A 650 -14.23 36.14 26.19
C THR A 650 -13.50 34.87 25.81
N LEU A 651 -12.97 34.77 24.59
CA LEU A 651 -12.19 33.62 24.13
C LEU A 651 -10.71 33.81 24.42
N GLY A 652 -9.91 32.76 24.21
CA GLY A 652 -8.46 32.78 24.47
C GLY A 652 -7.71 33.85 23.67
N GLN A 653 -8.16 34.15 22.45
CA GLN A 653 -7.59 35.23 21.60
C GLN A 653 -8.07 36.65 22.01
N GLY A 654 -8.86 36.76 23.08
CA GLY A 654 -9.29 38.03 23.70
C GLY A 654 -10.53 38.68 23.09
N ASN A 655 -11.05 38.14 21.98
CA ASN A 655 -12.32 38.53 21.38
C ASN A 655 -13.52 38.16 22.27
N VAL A 656 -14.57 38.97 22.20
CA VAL A 656 -15.82 38.79 22.96
C VAL A 656 -16.93 38.38 22.01
N LEU A 657 -17.62 37.29 22.35
CA LEU A 657 -18.80 36.81 21.63
C LEU A 657 -20.11 37.28 22.27
N PRO A 658 -21.21 37.35 21.50
CA PRO A 658 -21.25 37.12 20.05
C PRO A 658 -20.69 38.29 19.21
N GLY A 659 -20.24 39.37 19.85
CA GLY A 659 -19.73 40.56 19.16
C GLY A 659 -20.84 41.37 18.46
N SER A 660 -20.46 42.44 17.76
CA SER A 660 -21.41 43.35 17.09
C SER A 660 -21.86 42.88 15.71
N ASN A 661 -21.17 41.91 15.12
CA ASN A 661 -21.39 41.46 13.75
C ASN A 661 -22.33 40.25 13.65
N ALA A 662 -22.81 39.72 14.77
CA ALA A 662 -23.68 38.56 14.80
C ALA A 662 -25.01 38.80 14.06
N VAL A 663 -25.58 37.74 13.48
CA VAL A 663 -26.90 37.76 12.82
C VAL A 663 -27.88 36.88 13.60
N PRO A 664 -29.20 37.15 13.58
CA PRO A 664 -30.16 36.27 14.25
C PRO A 664 -30.01 34.81 13.78
N SER A 665 -30.15 33.86 14.71
CA SER A 665 -30.19 32.44 14.35
C SER A 665 -31.44 32.10 13.55
N ASP A 666 -31.42 30.96 12.85
CA ASP A 666 -32.56 30.51 12.05
C ASP A 666 -33.63 29.88 12.96
N PRO A 667 -34.83 30.47 13.07
CA PRO A 667 -35.89 29.89 13.90
C PRO A 667 -36.30 28.47 13.49
N ALA A 668 -36.05 28.06 12.24
CA ALA A 668 -36.34 26.70 11.77
C ALA A 668 -35.44 25.63 12.41
N LYS A 669 -34.23 26.00 12.86
CA LYS A 669 -33.32 25.12 13.61
C LYS A 669 -33.69 24.99 15.10
N GLY A 670 -34.69 25.73 15.57
CA GLY A 670 -35.29 25.56 16.91
C GLY A 670 -34.61 26.32 18.05
N GLY A 671 -33.55 27.09 17.76
CA GLY A 671 -32.86 27.94 18.73
C GLY A 671 -33.41 29.37 18.79
N ASN A 672 -32.93 30.11 19.79
CA ASN A 672 -33.16 31.55 19.91
C ASN A 672 -31.86 32.20 20.36
N GLY A 673 -31.07 32.63 19.39
CA GLY A 673 -29.75 33.19 19.59
C GLY A 673 -29.28 33.95 18.36
N VAL A 674 -27.98 33.89 18.12
CA VAL A 674 -27.33 34.53 16.97
C VAL A 674 -26.28 33.61 16.36
N TYR A 675 -25.98 33.78 15.07
CA TYR A 675 -24.81 33.21 14.42
C TYR A 675 -23.68 34.22 14.31
N VAL A 676 -22.47 33.76 14.55
CA VAL A 676 -21.22 34.48 14.31
C VAL A 676 -20.42 33.76 13.22
N GLY A 677 -19.43 34.46 12.64
CA GLY A 677 -18.55 33.88 11.62
C GLY A 677 -17.31 33.21 12.21
N TYR A 678 -16.64 32.40 11.40
CA TYR A 678 -15.39 31.74 11.78
C TYR A 678 -14.32 32.72 12.30
N THR A 679 -14.18 33.88 11.66
CA THR A 679 -13.22 34.91 12.06
C THR A 679 -13.66 35.71 13.30
N ASP A 680 -14.95 35.70 13.64
CA ASP A 680 -15.43 36.33 14.89
C ASP A 680 -15.00 35.49 16.11
N ILE A 681 -14.91 34.16 15.96
CA ILE A 681 -14.41 33.24 17.00
C ILE A 681 -12.89 33.09 16.97
N ARG A 682 -12.27 33.16 15.80
CA ARG A 682 -10.82 32.94 15.58
C ARG A 682 -10.16 34.13 14.86
N PRO A 683 -10.12 35.34 15.46
CA PRO A 683 -9.59 36.53 14.78
C PRO A 683 -8.14 36.39 14.31
N ASN A 684 -7.31 35.57 14.99
CA ASN A 684 -5.90 35.42 14.60
C ASN A 684 -5.70 34.66 13.28
N ILE A 685 -6.72 33.96 12.76
CA ILE A 685 -6.62 33.27 11.46
C ILE A 685 -6.35 34.24 10.32
N THR A 686 -6.71 35.53 10.47
CA THR A 686 -6.44 36.54 9.46
C THR A 686 -4.96 36.89 9.31
N ASN A 687 -4.12 36.45 10.26
CA ASN A 687 -2.67 36.59 10.20
C ASN A 687 -1.99 35.45 9.44
N ASP A 688 -2.74 34.42 9.04
CA ASP A 688 -2.21 33.28 8.30
C ASP A 688 -1.67 33.73 6.92
N PRO A 689 -0.50 33.24 6.48
CA PRO A 689 0.07 33.60 5.19
C PRO A 689 -0.85 33.34 3.99
N SER A 690 -1.70 32.32 4.07
CA SER A 690 -2.62 31.91 3.01
C SER A 690 -3.98 32.63 3.09
N TRP A 691 -4.25 33.39 4.16
CA TRP A 691 -5.53 34.07 4.36
C TRP A 691 -5.85 35.05 3.23
N ALA A 692 -4.87 35.84 2.80
CA ALA A 692 -5.07 36.83 1.73
C ALA A 692 -5.47 36.17 0.40
N TYR A 693 -4.89 35.01 0.08
CA TYR A 693 -5.27 34.22 -1.10
C TYR A 693 -6.71 33.73 -0.99
N LEU A 694 -7.09 33.16 0.17
CA LEU A 694 -8.45 32.66 0.37
C LEU A 694 -9.50 33.78 0.26
N VAL A 695 -9.22 34.96 0.84
CA VAL A 695 -10.10 36.13 0.73
C VAL A 695 -10.25 36.60 -0.71
N ASP A 696 -9.15 36.66 -1.48
CA ASP A 696 -9.19 37.03 -2.89
C ASP A 696 -10.03 36.04 -3.71
N LYS A 697 -9.80 34.74 -3.51
CA LYS A 697 -10.58 33.68 -4.15
C LYS A 697 -12.06 33.79 -3.81
N TYR A 698 -12.42 33.94 -2.54
CA TYR A 698 -13.81 34.10 -2.11
C TYR A 698 -14.48 35.28 -2.81
N ASN A 699 -13.83 36.45 -2.84
CA ASN A 699 -14.41 37.65 -3.46
C ASN A 699 -14.52 37.57 -4.99
N THR A 700 -13.67 36.78 -5.65
CA THR A 700 -13.59 36.71 -7.12
C THR A 700 -14.33 35.51 -7.73
N SER A 701 -14.62 34.49 -6.93
CA SER A 701 -15.15 33.21 -7.43
C SER A 701 -16.40 32.73 -6.70
N TRP A 702 -16.55 32.96 -5.39
CA TRP A 702 -17.76 32.52 -4.67
C TRP A 702 -18.96 33.42 -4.99
N ASN A 703 -20.03 32.82 -5.50
CA ASN A 703 -21.31 33.49 -5.69
C ASN A 703 -22.29 33.09 -4.57
N PRO A 704 -22.60 34.00 -3.61
CA PRO A 704 -23.49 33.68 -2.49
C PRO A 704 -24.95 33.47 -2.89
N ALA A 705 -25.36 33.84 -4.11
CA ALA A 705 -26.72 33.62 -4.60
C ALA A 705 -26.94 32.22 -5.16
N THR A 706 -25.93 31.64 -5.81
CA THR A 706 -25.96 30.26 -6.34
C THR A 706 -25.34 29.26 -5.39
N GLN A 707 -24.53 29.72 -4.42
CA GLN A 707 -23.72 28.90 -3.53
C GLN A 707 -22.69 28.04 -4.28
N GLU A 708 -22.10 28.61 -5.34
CA GLU A 708 -21.12 27.95 -6.19
C GLU A 708 -19.87 28.81 -6.36
N TRP A 709 -18.74 28.15 -6.58
CA TRP A 709 -17.47 28.78 -6.99
C TRP A 709 -17.42 28.90 -8.52
N GLU A 710 -17.92 30.01 -9.06
CA GLU A 710 -18.10 30.22 -10.51
C GLU A 710 -16.78 30.31 -11.29
N ASN A 711 -15.69 30.69 -10.62
CA ASN A 711 -14.35 30.83 -11.21
C ASN A 711 -13.33 29.89 -10.54
N GLY A 712 -13.80 28.71 -10.10
CA GLY A 712 -13.01 27.67 -9.43
C GLY A 712 -12.88 27.88 -7.92
N ALA A 713 -12.93 26.77 -7.17
CA ALA A 713 -12.71 26.74 -5.73
C ALA A 713 -11.27 27.16 -5.37
N PRO A 714 -10.98 27.53 -4.09
CA PRO A 714 -9.61 27.70 -3.64
C PRO A 714 -8.89 26.34 -3.63
N GLU A 715 -7.63 26.32 -4.04
CA GLU A 715 -6.83 25.11 -4.20
C GLU A 715 -5.63 25.14 -3.25
N PHE A 716 -5.36 24.02 -2.59
CA PHE A 716 -4.27 23.87 -1.64
C PHE A 716 -3.46 22.60 -1.93
N VAL A 717 -2.25 22.55 -1.39
CA VAL A 717 -1.39 21.36 -1.36
C VAL A 717 -1.04 21.17 0.11
N TYR A 718 -1.54 20.11 0.72
CA TYR A 718 -1.39 19.88 2.15
C TYR A 718 -0.48 18.70 2.46
N HIS A 719 0.37 18.90 3.45
CA HIS A 719 1.25 17.90 4.02
C HIS A 719 0.69 17.46 5.39
N ARG A 720 -0.42 16.75 5.35
CA ARG A 720 -1.04 16.18 6.56
C ARG A 720 -0.17 15.06 7.11
N PHE A 721 0.14 15.09 8.40
CA PHE A 721 1.06 14.14 9.03
C PHE A 721 0.58 12.70 8.85
N TRP A 722 -0.70 12.42 9.16
CA TRP A 722 -1.28 11.09 9.02
C TRP A 722 -1.20 10.57 7.57
N SER A 723 -1.48 11.42 6.57
CA SER A 723 -1.46 11.02 5.15
C SER A 723 -0.06 10.62 4.69
N GLN A 724 0.95 11.34 5.16
CA GLN A 724 2.34 11.04 4.84
C GLN A 724 2.84 9.78 5.52
N VAL A 725 2.39 9.51 6.75
CA VAL A 725 2.63 8.23 7.40
C VAL A 725 1.91 7.10 6.67
N ASP A 726 0.65 7.29 6.26
CA ASP A 726 -0.10 6.28 5.50
C ASP A 726 0.63 5.90 4.21
N MET A 727 1.16 6.88 3.47
CA MET A 727 1.99 6.63 2.29
C MET A 727 3.34 5.98 2.61
N ALA A 728 4.06 6.45 3.63
CA ALA A 728 5.34 5.87 4.03
C ALA A 728 5.17 4.39 4.42
N THR A 729 4.18 4.10 5.26
CA THR A 729 3.84 2.75 5.69
C THR A 729 3.35 1.87 4.54
N ALA A 730 2.68 2.42 3.53
CA ALA A 730 2.31 1.66 2.33
C ALA A 730 3.54 1.10 1.58
N TYR A 731 4.60 1.88 1.42
CA TYR A 731 5.86 1.40 0.85
C TYR A 731 6.51 0.31 1.73
N ALA A 732 6.58 0.56 3.04
CA ALA A 732 7.15 -0.39 4.01
C ALA A 732 6.40 -1.74 4.01
N GLU A 733 5.08 -1.71 4.04
CA GLU A 733 4.28 -2.93 4.12
C GLU A 733 4.28 -3.71 2.80
N TYR A 734 4.24 -3.02 1.65
CA TYR A 734 4.41 -3.68 0.36
C TYR A 734 5.78 -4.39 0.28
N ASP A 735 6.85 -3.71 0.69
CA ASP A 735 8.18 -4.31 0.74
C ASP A 735 8.21 -5.55 1.65
N ARG A 736 7.75 -5.40 2.89
CA ARG A 736 7.78 -6.45 3.90
C ARG A 736 6.98 -7.69 3.48
N LEU A 737 5.79 -7.48 2.92
CA LEU A 737 4.82 -8.54 2.66
C LEU A 737 4.92 -9.17 1.27
N ILE A 738 5.25 -8.36 0.25
CA ILE A 738 5.22 -8.79 -1.15
C ILE A 738 6.62 -9.03 -1.71
N ASN A 739 7.58 -8.13 -1.45
CA ASN A 739 8.96 -8.32 -1.92
C ASN A 739 9.72 -9.38 -1.08
N GLU A 740 9.22 -9.69 0.13
CA GLU A 740 9.77 -10.69 1.06
C GLU A 740 11.29 -10.50 1.26
N ARG A 741 11.70 -9.54 2.11
CA ARG A 741 13.10 -9.16 2.42
C ARG A 741 14.10 -10.30 2.11
N GLY A 742 14.65 -10.30 0.90
CA GLY A 742 15.38 -11.47 0.38
C GLY A 742 15.22 -11.76 -1.12
N THR A 743 14.28 -11.14 -1.82
CA THR A 743 14.32 -11.05 -3.29
C THR A 743 14.54 -9.61 -3.70
N THR A 744 15.61 -9.36 -4.45
CA THR A 744 16.02 -8.00 -4.84
C THR A 744 15.21 -7.54 -6.06
N PRO A 745 14.44 -6.45 -5.95
CA PRO A 745 14.36 -5.49 -7.03
C PRO A 745 14.83 -4.12 -6.51
N THR A 746 16.14 -3.89 -6.58
CA THR A 746 16.70 -2.54 -6.70
C THR A 746 16.01 -1.78 -7.84
N GLU A 747 15.71 -0.49 -7.61
CA GLU A 747 15.33 0.50 -8.62
C GLU A 747 16.06 0.25 -9.96
N PRO A 748 15.43 0.43 -11.14
CA PRO A 748 16.09 0.14 -12.41
C PRO A 748 17.34 1.03 -12.56
N THR A 749 18.50 0.48 -12.25
CA THR A 749 19.78 1.07 -12.65
C THR A 749 19.95 0.86 -14.15
N VAL A 750 20.76 1.70 -14.80
CA VAL A 750 21.24 1.43 -16.16
C VAL A 750 21.71 -0.04 -16.25
N PRO A 751 21.33 -0.80 -17.30
CA PRO A 751 21.68 -2.21 -17.39
C PRO A 751 23.20 -2.44 -17.41
N LEU A 752 23.65 -3.66 -17.14
CA LEU A 752 25.06 -4.02 -17.31
C LEU A 752 25.41 -4.22 -18.80
N ALA A 753 26.70 -4.08 -19.14
CA ALA A 753 27.17 -4.36 -20.50
C ALA A 753 26.85 -5.82 -20.90
N PRO A 754 26.30 -6.06 -22.10
CA PRO A 754 26.10 -7.41 -22.63
C PRO A 754 27.39 -8.25 -22.61
N THR A 755 27.24 -9.53 -22.26
CA THR A 755 28.35 -10.51 -22.18
C THR A 755 28.07 -11.69 -23.11
N ASN A 756 29.10 -12.50 -23.38
CA ASN A 756 29.06 -13.61 -24.35
C ASN A 756 28.56 -13.17 -25.73
N VAL A 757 28.97 -11.99 -26.16
CA VAL A 757 28.71 -11.52 -27.52
C VAL A 757 29.48 -12.43 -28.48
N ALA A 758 28.82 -12.92 -29.51
CA ALA A 758 29.40 -13.70 -30.60
C ALA A 758 28.96 -13.09 -31.94
N ALA A 759 29.81 -13.24 -32.96
CA ALA A 759 29.53 -12.83 -34.33
C ALA A 759 29.88 -13.98 -35.28
N GLU A 760 28.90 -14.47 -36.01
CA GLU A 760 29.03 -15.53 -37.02
C GLU A 760 28.81 -14.94 -38.41
N ALA A 761 29.78 -15.14 -39.29
CA ALA A 761 29.73 -14.63 -40.66
C ALA A 761 29.01 -15.63 -41.57
N ALA A 762 28.18 -15.14 -42.49
CA ALA A 762 27.65 -15.91 -43.61
C ALA A 762 27.71 -15.04 -44.89
N ASP A 763 27.12 -15.52 -45.98
CA ASP A 763 27.10 -14.78 -47.24
C ASP A 763 26.26 -13.51 -47.11
N SER A 764 26.92 -12.35 -47.21
CA SER A 764 26.31 -11.03 -47.16
C SER A 764 25.57 -10.72 -45.85
N GLU A 765 25.88 -11.46 -44.77
CA GLU A 765 25.30 -11.23 -43.45
C GLU A 765 26.25 -11.59 -42.29
N VAL A 766 26.04 -10.95 -41.14
CA VAL A 766 26.66 -11.33 -39.85
C VAL A 766 25.56 -11.55 -38.82
N MET A 767 25.49 -12.75 -38.24
CA MET A 767 24.62 -13.06 -37.12
C MET A 767 25.32 -12.77 -35.79
N LEU A 768 24.71 -11.90 -34.99
CA LEU A 768 25.15 -11.56 -33.64
C LEU A 768 24.24 -12.24 -32.61
N THR A 769 24.84 -12.79 -31.57
CA THR A 769 24.12 -13.31 -30.40
C THR A 769 24.80 -12.86 -29.11
N TRP A 770 24.04 -12.69 -28.04
CA TRP A 770 24.56 -12.35 -26.72
C TRP A 770 23.69 -12.93 -25.61
N LYS A 771 24.21 -12.95 -24.38
CA LYS A 771 23.43 -13.30 -23.20
C LYS A 771 22.46 -12.16 -22.88
N ALA A 772 21.18 -12.48 -22.67
CA ALA A 772 20.19 -11.52 -22.19
C ALA A 772 20.66 -10.87 -20.88
N VAL A 773 20.59 -9.54 -20.82
CA VAL A 773 20.94 -8.70 -19.67
C VAL A 773 19.69 -8.45 -18.85
N SER A 774 19.78 -8.68 -17.54
CA SER A 774 18.70 -8.37 -16.61
C SER A 774 18.41 -6.87 -16.61
N LYS A 775 17.12 -6.48 -16.56
CA LYS A 775 16.61 -5.09 -16.62
C LYS A 775 16.83 -4.34 -17.94
N ALA A 776 17.13 -5.03 -19.03
CA ALA A 776 17.23 -4.42 -20.36
C ALA A 776 15.90 -4.55 -21.12
N ASP A 777 15.36 -3.43 -21.60
CA ASP A 777 14.15 -3.37 -22.44
C ASP A 777 14.50 -3.55 -23.92
N SER A 778 15.71 -3.11 -24.32
CA SER A 778 16.24 -3.27 -25.66
C SER A 778 17.78 -3.25 -25.67
N TYR A 779 18.38 -3.42 -26.85
CA TYR A 779 19.82 -3.42 -27.07
C TYR A 779 20.15 -2.57 -28.30
N ASN A 780 21.09 -1.65 -28.15
CA ASN A 780 21.69 -0.92 -29.25
C ASN A 780 22.88 -1.70 -29.80
N VAL A 781 22.83 -2.02 -31.10
CA VAL A 781 23.89 -2.72 -31.82
C VAL A 781 24.71 -1.71 -32.61
N TYR A 782 26.00 -1.62 -32.31
CA TYR A 782 26.92 -0.71 -32.96
C TYR A 782 27.94 -1.47 -33.82
N ARG A 783 28.37 -0.85 -34.92
CA ARG A 783 29.32 -1.42 -35.88
C ARG A 783 30.42 -0.45 -36.29
N SER A 784 31.61 -0.96 -36.57
CA SER A 784 32.72 -0.25 -37.22
C SER A 784 33.42 -1.15 -38.23
N THR A 785 34.07 -0.56 -39.23
CA THR A 785 35.04 -1.26 -40.09
C THR A 785 36.48 -1.10 -39.59
N THR A 786 36.68 -0.39 -38.47
CA THR A 786 37.98 -0.16 -37.84
C THR A 786 38.02 -0.85 -36.48
N ASN A 787 39.09 -1.62 -36.23
CA ASN A 787 39.28 -2.26 -34.94
C ASN A 787 39.37 -1.21 -33.82
N GLY A 788 38.51 -1.32 -32.79
CA GLY A 788 38.45 -0.36 -31.68
C GLY A 788 37.56 0.87 -31.93
N GLY A 789 36.86 0.93 -33.07
CA GLY A 789 35.93 2.02 -33.40
C GLY A 789 36.56 3.18 -34.19
N PRO A 790 35.87 4.34 -34.29
CA PRO A 790 34.57 4.65 -33.69
C PRO A 790 33.45 3.77 -34.24
N TYR A 791 32.45 3.48 -33.42
CA TYR A 791 31.29 2.67 -33.79
C TYR A 791 30.09 3.56 -34.09
N SER A 792 29.28 3.14 -35.07
CA SER A 792 28.01 3.76 -35.43
C SER A 792 26.86 2.82 -35.08
N LEU A 793 25.75 3.36 -34.59
CA LEU A 793 24.54 2.58 -34.35
C LEU A 793 24.02 2.00 -35.67
N VAL A 794 23.75 0.70 -35.69
CA VAL A 794 23.18 0.00 -36.84
C VAL A 794 21.73 -0.35 -36.60
N ASP A 795 21.37 -0.79 -35.40
CA ASP A 795 19.97 -1.08 -35.04
C ASP A 795 19.74 -1.08 -33.52
N THR A 796 18.47 -1.05 -33.12
CA THR A 796 18.00 -1.26 -31.74
C THR A 796 16.99 -2.41 -31.71
N VAL A 797 17.31 -3.47 -30.96
CA VAL A 797 16.50 -4.70 -30.93
C VAL A 797 16.03 -5.07 -29.53
N THR A 798 14.88 -5.74 -29.41
CA THR A 798 14.34 -6.24 -28.13
C THR A 798 14.69 -7.70 -27.84
N THR A 799 15.31 -8.39 -28.80
CA THR A 799 15.78 -9.78 -28.64
C THR A 799 17.29 -9.80 -28.38
N ASN A 800 17.82 -10.94 -27.92
CA ASN A 800 19.25 -11.11 -27.63
C ASN A 800 20.07 -11.60 -28.85
N SER A 801 19.59 -11.30 -30.05
CA SER A 801 20.22 -11.62 -31.32
C SER A 801 19.90 -10.57 -32.38
N TYR A 802 20.80 -10.38 -33.34
CA TYR A 802 20.59 -9.48 -34.48
C TYR A 802 21.34 -10.00 -35.71
N THR A 803 20.72 -9.96 -36.89
CA THR A 803 21.40 -10.32 -38.16
C THR A 803 21.62 -9.06 -38.98
N ASP A 804 22.89 -8.70 -39.18
CA ASP A 804 23.27 -7.56 -40.01
C ASP A 804 23.43 -7.99 -41.47
N THR A 805 22.40 -7.76 -42.28
CA THR A 805 22.41 -8.03 -43.73
C THR A 805 22.89 -6.85 -44.56
N SER A 806 23.42 -5.80 -43.93
CA SER A 806 23.91 -4.58 -44.60
C SER A 806 25.43 -4.59 -44.83
N VAL A 807 26.04 -5.74 -44.62
CA VAL A 807 27.48 -5.99 -44.73
C VAL A 807 27.87 -6.43 -46.14
N THR A 808 29.12 -6.19 -46.50
CA THR A 808 29.70 -6.65 -47.77
C THR A 808 30.70 -7.77 -47.48
N ASN A 809 30.69 -8.81 -48.31
CA ASN A 809 31.69 -9.88 -48.25
C ASN A 809 33.11 -9.34 -48.36
N ASP A 810 34.05 -10.08 -47.76
CA ASP A 810 35.47 -9.78 -47.61
C ASP A 810 35.79 -8.50 -46.80
N THR A 811 34.79 -7.86 -46.19
CA THR A 811 34.99 -6.73 -45.28
C THR A 811 34.87 -7.19 -43.83
N THR A 812 35.91 -6.98 -43.02
CA THR A 812 35.82 -7.23 -41.57
C THR A 812 35.01 -6.14 -40.88
N TYR A 813 33.96 -6.53 -40.17
CA TYR A 813 33.15 -5.66 -39.33
C TYR A 813 33.38 -5.99 -37.86
N TYR A 814 33.37 -4.95 -37.03
CA TYR A 814 33.55 -5.02 -35.59
C TYR A 814 32.28 -4.52 -34.91
N TYR A 815 31.76 -5.30 -33.96
CA TYR A 815 30.50 -5.02 -33.29
C TYR A 815 30.69 -4.87 -31.79
N VAL A 816 29.94 -3.95 -31.21
CA VAL A 816 29.74 -3.80 -29.76
C VAL A 816 28.25 -3.56 -29.49
N ILE A 817 27.77 -4.01 -28.34
CA ILE A 817 26.35 -3.98 -28.00
C ILE A 817 26.20 -3.31 -26.64
N ALA A 818 25.21 -2.43 -26.49
CA ALA A 818 24.84 -1.85 -25.22
C ALA A 818 23.38 -2.20 -24.90
N ALA A 819 23.09 -2.52 -23.66
CA ALA A 819 21.74 -2.77 -23.17
C ALA A 819 21.10 -1.43 -22.75
N VAL A 820 19.79 -1.29 -22.98
CA VAL A 820 19.05 -0.04 -22.79
C VAL A 820 17.78 -0.32 -21.99
N ASN A 821 17.46 0.58 -21.06
CA ASN A 821 16.15 0.66 -20.42
C ASN A 821 15.70 2.11 -20.29
N SER A 822 14.56 2.34 -19.62
CA SER A 822 14.02 3.67 -19.33
C SER A 822 14.98 4.61 -18.58
N VAL A 823 15.98 4.09 -17.87
CA VAL A 823 16.96 4.87 -17.10
C VAL A 823 18.21 5.24 -17.92
N GLY A 824 18.58 4.44 -18.90
CA GLY A 824 19.63 4.79 -19.85
C GLY A 824 20.32 3.61 -20.51
N GLU A 825 21.41 3.92 -21.22
CA GLU A 825 22.22 2.97 -21.97
C GLU A 825 23.46 2.51 -21.18
N SER A 826 23.71 1.20 -21.18
CA SER A 826 24.86 0.59 -20.52
C SER A 826 26.20 0.96 -21.17
N PRO A 827 27.35 0.71 -20.51
CA PRO A 827 28.61 0.57 -21.24
C PRO A 827 28.51 -0.47 -22.36
N GLN A 828 29.31 -0.29 -23.41
CA GLN A 828 29.39 -1.22 -24.54
C GLN A 828 30.05 -2.55 -24.14
N SER A 829 29.63 -3.64 -24.76
CA SER A 829 30.21 -4.97 -24.61
C SER A 829 31.69 -5.04 -25.02
N LEU A 830 32.33 -6.19 -24.76
CA LEU A 830 33.56 -6.52 -25.48
C LEU A 830 33.26 -6.60 -26.98
N GLN A 831 34.22 -6.11 -27.77
CA GLN A 831 34.15 -6.08 -29.22
C GLN A 831 34.31 -7.49 -29.80
N VAL A 832 33.46 -7.84 -30.75
CA VAL A 832 33.59 -9.03 -31.61
C VAL A 832 33.78 -8.61 -33.06
N SER A 833 34.22 -9.53 -33.91
CA SER A 833 34.40 -9.27 -35.33
C SER A 833 33.97 -10.44 -36.19
N ALA A 834 33.46 -10.15 -37.38
CA ALA A 834 33.15 -11.13 -38.40
C ALA A 834 33.55 -10.58 -39.78
N THR A 835 33.95 -11.48 -40.68
CA THR A 835 34.19 -11.20 -42.10
C THR A 835 33.26 -12.09 -42.91
N PRO A 836 32.11 -11.56 -43.37
CA PRO A 836 31.25 -12.21 -44.36
C PRO A 836 32.07 -12.62 -45.58
N THR A 837 31.76 -13.78 -46.15
CA THR A 837 32.40 -14.31 -47.35
C THR A 837 31.33 -14.89 -48.25
N ASP A 838 31.53 -14.83 -49.57
CA ASP A 838 30.60 -15.45 -50.52
C ASP A 838 30.32 -16.91 -50.15
N ALA A 839 29.06 -17.34 -50.26
CA ALA A 839 28.75 -18.76 -50.13
C ALA A 839 29.54 -19.54 -51.21
N PRO A 840 30.15 -20.69 -50.87
CA PRO A 840 30.88 -21.47 -51.85
C PRO A 840 29.91 -21.94 -52.94
N THR A 841 30.28 -21.70 -54.20
CA THR A 841 29.51 -22.16 -55.36
C THR A 841 29.91 -23.59 -55.70
N PRO A 842 28.95 -24.54 -55.82
CA PRO A 842 29.25 -25.90 -56.22
C PRO A 842 29.97 -25.95 -57.57
N VAL A 843 30.97 -26.82 -57.69
CA VAL A 843 31.55 -27.12 -59.01
C VAL A 843 30.51 -27.94 -59.79
N GLU A 844 30.16 -27.51 -61.00
CA GLU A 844 29.27 -28.22 -61.92
C GLU A 844 30.06 -28.73 -63.13
N GLY A 845 30.64 -29.93 -63.03
CA GLY A 845 31.31 -30.60 -64.14
C GLY A 845 30.44 -31.61 -64.88
N ASP A 846 31.05 -32.32 -65.82
CA ASP A 846 30.43 -33.33 -66.69
C ASP A 846 30.05 -34.65 -65.96
N LEU A 847 30.24 -34.74 -64.64
CA LEU A 847 29.88 -35.88 -63.81
C LEU A 847 29.01 -35.41 -62.64
N ILE A 848 27.81 -35.96 -62.51
CA ILE A 848 26.89 -35.66 -61.42
C ILE A 848 26.87 -36.82 -60.42
N VAL A 849 26.96 -36.50 -59.13
CA VAL A 849 26.68 -37.44 -58.05
C VAL A 849 25.22 -37.31 -57.64
N LYS A 850 24.50 -38.42 -57.67
CA LYS A 850 23.15 -38.55 -57.12
C LYS A 850 23.19 -39.33 -55.83
N TYR A 851 22.49 -38.80 -54.83
CA TYR A 851 22.36 -39.38 -53.50
C TYR A 851 20.91 -39.77 -53.24
N ARG A 852 20.76 -40.87 -52.51
CA ARG A 852 19.54 -41.23 -51.82
C ARG A 852 19.90 -41.72 -50.43
N ASN A 853 19.23 -41.17 -49.43
CA ASN A 853 19.28 -41.73 -48.09
C ASN A 853 18.44 -43.01 -48.01
N ALA A 854 19.06 -44.12 -47.62
CA ALA A 854 18.37 -45.40 -47.41
C ALA A 854 17.92 -45.62 -45.96
N ASP A 855 18.27 -44.72 -45.04
CA ASP A 855 17.81 -44.71 -43.66
C ASP A 855 17.62 -43.29 -43.14
N SER A 856 16.36 -42.84 -42.99
CA SER A 856 16.08 -41.47 -42.54
C SER A 856 16.22 -41.27 -41.02
N ASN A 857 16.58 -42.31 -40.27
CA ASN A 857 16.83 -42.19 -38.83
C ASN A 857 18.27 -41.73 -38.57
N ALA A 858 18.44 -40.45 -38.27
CA ALA A 858 19.76 -39.85 -38.04
C ALA A 858 20.50 -40.36 -36.79
N ALA A 859 19.87 -41.18 -35.94
CA ALA A 859 20.46 -41.70 -34.71
C ALA A 859 20.67 -43.23 -34.77
N ASP A 860 21.06 -43.77 -35.93
CA ASP A 860 21.29 -45.21 -36.12
C ASP A 860 22.77 -45.61 -35.98
N ASN A 861 23.04 -46.92 -35.90
CA ASN A 861 24.39 -47.48 -35.84
C ASN A 861 25.03 -47.71 -37.22
N GLN A 862 24.37 -47.26 -38.29
CA GLN A 862 24.80 -47.39 -39.67
C GLN A 862 24.41 -46.16 -40.49
N ILE A 863 25.36 -45.64 -41.27
CA ILE A 863 25.10 -44.62 -42.29
C ILE A 863 24.96 -45.36 -43.64
N ARG A 864 23.88 -45.11 -44.38
CA ARG A 864 23.54 -45.85 -45.62
C ARG A 864 23.39 -44.93 -46.85
N PRO A 865 24.48 -44.35 -47.36
CA PRO A 865 24.39 -43.44 -48.49
C PRO A 865 24.32 -44.21 -49.81
N HIS A 866 23.15 -44.28 -50.44
CA HIS A 866 23.04 -44.89 -51.76
C HIS A 866 23.42 -43.87 -52.83
N LEU A 867 24.28 -44.27 -53.77
CA LEU A 867 24.87 -43.38 -54.76
C LEU A 867 24.62 -43.85 -56.19
N GLN A 868 24.54 -42.90 -57.11
CA GLN A 868 24.54 -43.12 -58.55
C GLN A 868 25.34 -41.99 -59.21
N LEU A 869 26.24 -42.35 -60.13
CA LEU A 869 26.99 -41.39 -60.93
C LEU A 869 26.35 -41.25 -62.31
N GLU A 870 26.24 -40.03 -62.82
CA GLU A 870 25.73 -39.74 -64.16
C GLU A 870 26.75 -38.91 -64.94
N ASN A 871 27.11 -39.37 -66.13
CA ASN A 871 28.01 -38.65 -67.03
C ASN A 871 27.17 -37.78 -67.98
N THR A 872 27.16 -36.48 -67.75
CA THR A 872 26.46 -35.49 -68.59
C THR A 872 27.35 -34.94 -69.72
N GLY A 873 28.65 -35.26 -69.69
CA GLY A 873 29.61 -34.84 -70.69
C GLY A 873 29.52 -35.58 -72.02
N SER A 874 30.42 -35.20 -72.93
CA SER A 874 30.49 -35.74 -74.30
C SER A 874 31.48 -36.91 -74.48
N GLN A 875 32.28 -37.20 -73.45
CA GLN A 875 33.32 -38.24 -73.47
C GLN A 875 33.06 -39.31 -72.42
N ALA A 876 33.55 -40.53 -72.63
CA ALA A 876 33.48 -41.57 -71.62
C ALA A 876 34.41 -41.24 -70.43
N ILE A 877 33.93 -41.46 -69.22
CA ILE A 877 34.69 -41.29 -67.97
C ILE A 877 35.21 -42.65 -67.51
N ASP A 878 36.51 -42.75 -67.23
CA ASP A 878 37.08 -43.93 -66.57
C ASP A 878 36.90 -43.77 -65.06
N LEU A 879 36.10 -44.66 -64.46
CA LEU A 879 35.75 -44.56 -63.04
C LEU A 879 36.97 -44.75 -62.13
N GLN A 880 38.04 -45.41 -62.60
CA GLN A 880 39.27 -45.56 -61.81
C GLN A 880 39.94 -44.24 -61.45
N ASN A 881 39.64 -43.19 -62.22
CA ASN A 881 40.13 -41.85 -61.96
C ASN A 881 39.22 -41.05 -61.03
N ILE A 882 38.05 -41.59 -60.66
CA ILE A 882 37.04 -40.93 -59.86
C ILE A 882 37.16 -41.32 -58.39
N LYS A 883 37.04 -40.31 -57.52
CA LYS A 883 36.84 -40.48 -56.08
C LYS A 883 35.64 -39.65 -55.64
N LEU A 884 34.84 -40.18 -54.72
CA LEU A 884 33.76 -39.45 -54.06
C LEU A 884 34.09 -39.30 -52.59
N ARG A 885 33.61 -38.25 -51.93
CA ARG A 885 33.77 -38.09 -50.48
C ARG A 885 32.42 -37.85 -49.82
N TYR A 886 32.09 -38.68 -48.84
CA TYR A 886 30.94 -38.48 -47.95
C TYR A 886 31.47 -38.01 -46.59
N TYR A 887 31.21 -36.76 -46.23
CA TYR A 887 31.68 -36.09 -45.02
C TYR A 887 30.70 -36.28 -43.87
N PHE A 888 31.22 -36.64 -42.70
CA PHE A 888 30.44 -36.97 -41.50
C PHE A 888 31.25 -36.71 -40.22
N THR A 889 30.56 -36.68 -39.08
CA THR A 889 31.13 -36.66 -37.74
C THR A 889 31.18 -38.08 -37.17
N VAL A 890 32.30 -38.47 -36.55
CA VAL A 890 32.52 -39.85 -36.13
C VAL A 890 31.85 -40.22 -34.80
N ASP A 891 31.35 -39.26 -34.03
CA ASP A 891 30.74 -39.40 -32.68
C ASP A 891 31.41 -40.46 -31.78
N GLY A 892 32.55 -40.12 -31.20
CA GLY A 892 33.27 -40.99 -30.25
C GLY A 892 34.49 -41.74 -30.78
N ASP A 893 35.04 -41.30 -31.93
CA ASP A 893 36.31 -41.71 -32.57
C ASP A 893 36.62 -43.22 -32.51
N VAL A 894 35.65 -44.04 -32.94
CA VAL A 894 35.77 -45.51 -33.00
C VAL A 894 36.04 -45.96 -34.43
N PRO A 895 36.99 -46.89 -34.71
CA PRO A 895 37.26 -47.38 -36.06
C PRO A 895 36.01 -47.84 -36.81
N GLN A 896 35.90 -47.49 -38.11
CA GLN A 896 34.74 -47.77 -38.95
C GLN A 896 35.00 -48.93 -39.93
N GLN A 897 33.92 -49.52 -40.44
CA GLN A 897 33.91 -50.60 -41.43
C GLN A 897 33.03 -50.22 -42.61
N PHE A 898 33.54 -50.39 -43.82
CA PHE A 898 32.84 -50.12 -45.08
C PHE A 898 32.21 -51.39 -45.65
N HIS A 899 31.01 -51.26 -46.19
CA HIS A 899 30.27 -52.32 -46.85
C HIS A 899 29.68 -51.83 -48.18
N CYS A 900 29.76 -52.67 -49.20
CA CYS A 900 28.95 -52.55 -50.42
C CYS A 900 27.97 -53.71 -50.44
N ASP A 901 26.69 -53.42 -50.25
CA ASP A 901 25.64 -54.44 -50.20
C ASP A 901 25.16 -54.82 -51.62
N TYR A 902 25.18 -53.86 -52.56
CA TYR A 902 24.85 -54.07 -53.98
C TYR A 902 25.42 -52.96 -54.85
N ALA A 903 25.89 -53.28 -56.06
CA ALA A 903 26.23 -52.26 -57.07
C ALA A 903 26.08 -52.81 -58.49
N VAL A 904 25.45 -52.04 -59.38
CA VAL A 904 25.30 -52.40 -60.80
C VAL A 904 26.66 -52.55 -61.49
N ILE A 905 27.64 -51.72 -61.11
CA ILE A 905 29.03 -51.80 -61.59
C ILE A 905 29.89 -52.86 -60.87
N SER A 906 29.27 -53.75 -60.08
CA SER A 906 29.90 -54.72 -59.16
C SER A 906 30.53 -54.10 -57.91
N CYS A 907 30.19 -54.64 -56.73
CA CYS A 907 30.83 -54.27 -55.46
C CYS A 907 32.32 -54.60 -55.42
N SER A 908 32.80 -55.55 -56.24
CA SER A 908 34.24 -55.82 -56.37
C SER A 908 35.03 -54.64 -56.94
N ASN A 909 34.34 -53.69 -57.58
CA ASN A 909 34.94 -52.51 -58.20
C ASN A 909 34.89 -51.28 -57.30
N ILE A 910 34.32 -51.35 -56.08
CA ILE A 910 34.14 -50.21 -55.18
C ILE A 910 34.96 -50.43 -53.90
N GLN A 911 35.72 -49.42 -53.51
CA GLN A 911 36.47 -49.40 -52.26
C GLN A 911 36.09 -48.19 -51.42
N GLY A 912 35.97 -48.38 -50.11
CA GLY A 912 35.79 -47.32 -49.13
C GLY A 912 37.01 -47.17 -48.23
N GLN A 913 37.48 -45.95 -48.04
CA GLN A 913 38.53 -45.59 -47.08
C GLN A 913 38.05 -44.46 -46.19
N PHE A 914 38.16 -44.61 -44.86
CA PHE A 914 37.83 -43.53 -43.93
C PHE A 914 39.05 -42.66 -43.70
N VAL A 915 38.89 -41.35 -43.86
CA VAL A 915 39.96 -40.38 -43.71
C VAL A 915 39.55 -39.36 -42.66
N LYS A 916 40.35 -39.26 -41.58
CA LYS A 916 40.19 -38.22 -40.56
C LYS A 916 40.68 -36.88 -41.12
N LEU A 917 39.90 -35.83 -40.92
CA LEU A 917 40.31 -34.48 -41.29
C LEU A 917 41.41 -33.99 -40.35
N THR A 918 42.46 -33.38 -40.91
CA THR A 918 43.54 -32.78 -40.11
C THR A 918 43.04 -31.59 -39.29
N THR A 919 42.04 -30.89 -39.81
CA THR A 919 41.30 -29.82 -39.14
C THR A 919 39.82 -30.14 -39.35
N PRO A 920 39.08 -30.53 -38.29
CA PRO A 920 37.63 -30.68 -38.37
C PRO A 920 36.98 -29.39 -38.85
N VAL A 921 35.90 -29.51 -39.62
CA VAL A 921 35.08 -28.40 -40.13
C VAL A 921 33.65 -28.59 -39.62
N ASN A 922 32.78 -27.58 -39.84
CA ASN A 922 31.41 -27.70 -39.39
C ASN A 922 30.71 -28.87 -40.11
N GLY A 923 30.16 -29.79 -39.33
CA GLY A 923 29.52 -31.01 -39.80
C GLY A 923 30.43 -32.10 -40.40
N ALA A 924 31.75 -32.03 -40.17
CA ALA A 924 32.64 -33.14 -40.51
C ALA A 924 33.94 -33.17 -39.71
N ASP A 925 34.29 -34.34 -39.17
CA ASP A 925 35.65 -34.65 -38.70
C ASP A 925 36.27 -35.84 -39.44
N TYR A 926 35.47 -36.56 -40.24
CA TYR A 926 35.89 -37.62 -41.15
C TYR A 926 35.21 -37.47 -42.53
N TYR A 927 35.78 -38.14 -43.53
CA TYR A 927 35.04 -38.52 -44.73
C TYR A 927 35.28 -39.97 -45.12
N LEU A 928 34.27 -40.59 -45.72
CA LEU A 928 34.38 -41.84 -46.45
C LEU A 928 34.76 -41.52 -47.90
N GLU A 929 36.00 -41.85 -48.27
CA GLU A 929 36.46 -41.80 -49.65
C GLU A 929 36.05 -43.06 -50.40
N ILE A 930 35.24 -42.89 -51.44
CA ILE A 930 34.77 -43.97 -52.29
C ILE A 930 35.56 -43.91 -53.59
N SER A 931 36.27 -44.99 -53.90
CA SER A 931 37.10 -45.10 -55.11
C SER A 931 36.77 -46.35 -55.90
N PHE A 932 37.15 -46.37 -57.17
CA PHE A 932 36.81 -47.47 -58.08
C PHE A 932 38.05 -48.18 -58.60
N THR A 933 38.04 -49.52 -58.63
CA THR A 933 39.15 -50.32 -59.17
C THR A 933 38.95 -50.75 -60.63
N GLY A 934 37.83 -50.37 -61.23
CA GLY A 934 37.48 -50.68 -62.61
C GLY A 934 36.11 -50.14 -63.00
N GLY A 935 35.87 -50.00 -64.31
CA GLY A 935 34.61 -49.51 -64.86
C GLY A 935 34.77 -48.26 -65.71
N SER A 936 33.89 -48.08 -66.69
CA SER A 936 33.81 -46.86 -67.50
C SER A 936 32.37 -46.44 -67.68
N LEU A 937 32.12 -45.15 -67.63
CA LEU A 937 30.82 -44.53 -67.76
C LEU A 937 30.75 -43.77 -69.09
N ALA A 938 30.02 -44.32 -70.06
CA ALA A 938 29.84 -43.68 -71.37
C ALA A 938 29.13 -42.32 -71.26
N ALA A 939 29.32 -41.45 -72.25
CA ALA A 939 28.60 -40.18 -72.34
C ALA A 939 27.08 -40.39 -72.30
N GLY A 940 26.38 -39.66 -71.43
CA GLY A 940 24.94 -39.78 -71.19
C GLY A 940 24.49 -41.02 -70.40
N ALA A 941 25.41 -41.85 -69.90
CA ALA A 941 25.09 -43.03 -69.10
C ALA A 941 25.15 -42.75 -67.59
N ASN A 942 24.52 -43.61 -66.79
CA ASN A 942 24.68 -43.63 -65.33
C ASN A 942 25.26 -44.97 -64.85
N SER A 943 25.88 -44.97 -63.67
CA SER A 943 26.51 -46.16 -63.06
C SER A 943 25.49 -47.22 -62.62
N GLY A 944 24.19 -46.93 -62.67
CA GLY A 944 23.21 -47.63 -61.84
C GLY A 944 23.42 -47.36 -60.35
N GLU A 945 22.56 -47.96 -59.53
CA GLU A 945 22.59 -47.82 -58.07
C GLU A 945 23.80 -48.53 -57.45
N MET A 946 24.41 -47.86 -56.48
CA MET A 946 25.43 -48.36 -55.56
C MET A 946 24.89 -48.22 -54.14
N GLN A 947 24.57 -49.35 -53.52
CA GLN A 947 24.12 -49.46 -52.13
C GLN A 947 25.34 -49.70 -51.26
N ILE A 948 25.83 -48.63 -50.65
CA ILE A 948 26.94 -48.70 -49.70
C ILE A 948 26.43 -48.32 -48.31
N ARG A 949 27.09 -48.85 -47.29
CA ARG A 949 26.88 -48.47 -45.90
C ARG A 949 28.16 -48.59 -45.10
N PHE A 950 28.19 -47.94 -43.96
CA PHE A 950 29.27 -48.11 -43.00
C PHE A 950 28.78 -48.02 -41.56
N ASN A 951 29.55 -48.62 -40.66
CA ASN A 951 29.29 -48.60 -39.22
C ASN A 951 30.59 -48.56 -38.42
N LYS A 952 30.49 -48.15 -37.16
CA LYS A 952 31.58 -48.33 -36.18
C LYS A 952 31.76 -49.82 -35.88
N THR A 953 33.00 -50.23 -35.63
CA THR A 953 33.36 -51.62 -35.28
C THR A 953 32.66 -52.14 -34.02
N ASN A 954 32.23 -51.23 -33.12
CA ASN A 954 31.52 -51.53 -31.89
C ASN A 954 30.00 -51.30 -31.98
N TRP A 955 29.47 -50.91 -33.14
CA TRP A 955 28.05 -50.63 -33.36
C TRP A 955 27.43 -49.51 -32.52
N THR A 956 28.22 -48.57 -31.97
CA THR A 956 27.64 -47.36 -31.36
C THR A 956 27.05 -46.43 -32.41
N ASN A 957 26.00 -45.72 -32.05
CA ASN A 957 25.25 -44.87 -32.98
C ASN A 957 26.06 -43.67 -33.48
N TYR A 958 25.69 -43.16 -34.65
CA TYR A 958 26.05 -41.85 -35.18
C TYR A 958 24.96 -40.83 -34.84
N ASN A 959 25.27 -39.55 -34.99
CA ASN A 959 24.34 -38.44 -35.09
C ASN A 959 24.42 -37.83 -36.50
N GLU A 960 23.72 -38.42 -37.48
CA GLU A 960 23.77 -37.94 -38.86
C GLU A 960 23.15 -36.54 -39.03
N SER A 961 22.45 -36.01 -38.02
CA SER A 961 21.82 -34.68 -38.11
C SER A 961 22.80 -33.52 -38.14
N ASP A 962 24.06 -33.75 -37.75
CA ASP A 962 25.14 -32.78 -37.87
C ASP A 962 26.10 -33.07 -39.04
N ASP A 963 25.84 -34.09 -39.87
CA ASP A 963 26.74 -34.49 -40.97
C ASP A 963 26.55 -33.63 -42.23
N PHE A 964 27.64 -33.11 -42.80
CA PHE A 964 27.62 -32.30 -44.03
C PHE A 964 26.99 -33.04 -45.22
N SER A 965 27.30 -34.32 -45.42
CA SER A 965 26.78 -35.07 -46.58
C SER A 965 25.38 -35.65 -46.38
N TYR A 966 24.80 -35.53 -45.18
CA TYR A 966 23.51 -36.13 -44.84
C TYR A 966 22.34 -35.17 -45.09
N ASP A 967 21.27 -35.71 -45.69
CA ASP A 967 19.96 -35.05 -45.72
C ASP A 967 18.86 -36.11 -45.66
N SER A 968 18.12 -36.11 -44.55
CA SER A 968 17.02 -37.05 -44.27
C SER A 968 15.89 -36.98 -45.30
N THR A 969 15.75 -35.87 -46.02
CA THR A 969 14.67 -35.65 -46.99
C THR A 969 14.92 -36.31 -48.35
N LYS A 970 16.17 -36.70 -48.65
CA LYS A 970 16.56 -37.26 -49.96
C LYS A 970 16.23 -38.74 -50.09
N THR A 971 14.94 -39.07 -50.10
CA THR A 971 14.43 -40.46 -50.18
C THR A 971 14.37 -41.04 -51.60
N SER A 972 14.78 -40.29 -52.62
CA SER A 972 14.99 -40.75 -54.00
C SER A 972 16.27 -40.16 -54.59
N PHE A 973 16.87 -40.82 -55.59
CA PHE A 973 18.11 -40.35 -56.24
C PHE A 973 17.95 -38.93 -56.78
N THR A 974 18.64 -38.00 -56.13
CA THR A 974 18.63 -36.57 -56.44
C THR A 974 20.08 -36.11 -56.60
N GLN A 975 20.34 -35.17 -57.50
CA GLN A 975 21.64 -34.51 -57.58
C GLN A 975 21.99 -33.94 -56.20
N TRP A 976 23.19 -34.24 -55.72
CA TRP A 976 23.61 -33.89 -54.36
C TRP A 976 25.05 -33.46 -54.35
N ASP A 977 25.25 -32.16 -54.24
CA ASP A 977 26.54 -31.48 -54.26
C ASP A 977 27.33 -31.65 -52.95
N HIS A 978 26.70 -32.06 -51.85
CA HIS A 978 27.39 -32.31 -50.59
C HIS A 978 28.13 -33.66 -50.54
N ILE A 979 28.25 -34.36 -51.67
CA ILE A 979 29.16 -35.51 -51.85
C ILE A 979 30.05 -35.19 -53.06
N PRO A 980 31.18 -34.49 -52.85
CA PRO A 980 32.00 -34.03 -53.95
C PRO A 980 32.68 -35.18 -54.69
N ALA A 981 32.82 -35.02 -56.01
CA ALA A 981 33.53 -35.93 -56.89
C ALA A 981 34.81 -35.31 -57.44
N TYR A 982 35.87 -36.11 -57.46
CA TYR A 982 37.20 -35.70 -57.94
C TYR A 982 37.61 -36.61 -59.07
N GLN A 983 38.19 -36.02 -60.12
CA GLN A 983 38.86 -36.76 -61.19
C GLN A 983 40.35 -36.48 -61.15
N ASN A 984 41.18 -37.53 -60.99
CA ASN A 984 42.63 -37.41 -60.85
C ASN A 984 43.06 -36.43 -59.73
N GLY A 985 42.25 -36.32 -58.67
CA GLY A 985 42.51 -35.42 -57.53
C GLY A 985 42.03 -33.98 -57.72
N THR A 986 41.47 -33.62 -58.88
CA THR A 986 40.82 -32.32 -59.09
C THR A 986 39.32 -32.42 -58.82
N LEU A 987 38.76 -31.51 -58.02
CA LEU A 987 37.32 -31.42 -57.79
C LEU A 987 36.60 -31.10 -59.11
N ILE A 988 35.63 -31.93 -59.48
CA ILE A 988 34.86 -31.79 -60.73
C ILE A 988 33.36 -31.68 -60.49
N PHE A 989 32.87 -31.97 -59.29
CA PHE A 989 31.47 -31.83 -58.94
C PHE A 989 31.29 -31.68 -57.43
N GLY A 990 30.38 -30.81 -57.01
CA GLY A 990 29.96 -30.66 -55.61
C GLY A 990 30.72 -29.60 -54.81
N LEU A 991 30.55 -29.66 -53.49
CA LEU A 991 31.08 -28.75 -52.48
C LEU A 991 31.92 -29.52 -51.45
N GLU A 992 33.03 -28.92 -51.03
CA GLU A 992 33.74 -29.33 -49.81
C GLU A 992 33.19 -28.52 -48.62
N PRO A 993 33.05 -29.12 -47.43
CA PRO A 993 32.61 -28.43 -46.20
C PRO A 993 33.62 -27.43 -45.62
#